data_AF-A0A966M2V5-F1
#
_entry.id   AF-A0A966M2V5-F1
#
_cell.length_a   1.000
_cell.length_b   1.000
_cell.length_c   1.000
_cell.angle_alpha   90.00
_cell.angle_beta   90.00
_cell.angle_gamma   90.00
#
_symmetry.space_group_name_H-M   'P 1'
#
loop_
_entity.id
_entity.type
_entity.pdbx_description
1 polymer ?
#
loop_
_entity_poly.entity_id
_entity_poly.type
_entity_poly.pdbx_seq_one_letter_code
_entity_poly.pdbx_strand_id
1 'polypeptide(L)'
;MSQGILNILPTTKSGKSVKVSSDTTLICSVSGLSISPISPGRCNLRGETSADKSFQSKTQFFSLDIRDSNDFENSIASQYFFDEAGPELVELSTAGLPIEYRANTPTICKVNGIKIEFFAPGNCAISGIQRGSAFIDQSAVKEINLKVMRKNFISFVPAESINLSVKTYQLDAIASSGLKVYYTSYSPEVCTISENVLTLFKHGYCSVEVSQPGDIYTVQATAKTSRIKIMRENVITMILPSSTALKLKSLQLTGVSSSGLPVTYKSLTPTSCIITNGLLSLQSIGTCTIVASQLGDEFTLPAQDLSTSILISNDRVLADQPDFLTGYQIKAIYVVPSDGTDRGYDTNGYITSMLKEGNAFLKSSIGLEYQIDSAGSDFDIQYFKSSYSTSYFLSGEDLANDLAREMKLYENATLDRKNYIFFIDVPSLKNNKACGYAGMPGLLSVYAVGPTNSGSSTCVGKSLNFENYASKGWVHESLHNLGVDHTINDSCDLMRGSGDCNSVWTMDKDRNKYVGSATQGVNILTLRVWKGYTSDQNLRASCSIQYAWIARNDGLRYALCPTGSQFIGALTYCWDGISRVELQVWRNNGWESLGEGNHHSEPWGKFVNWKCSSGYTAPWKEVTVTSPGLQKYRWMINNREGEVLNIIWQR
;
A
#
# COMPACT_ATOMS: atom_id res chain seq x y z
N MET A 1 51.45 61.19 31.95
CA MET A 1 52.62 62.09 31.79
C MET A 1 53.93 61.31 31.91
N SER A 2 54.44 60.70 30.83
CA SER A 2 55.85 60.29 30.81
C SER A 2 56.71 61.56 30.69
N GLN A 3 57.63 61.73 31.63
CA GLN A 3 58.47 62.90 31.85
C GLN A 3 59.31 63.27 30.61
N GLY A 4 58.80 64.18 29.79
CA GLY A 4 59.58 64.81 28.72
C GLY A 4 60.31 66.03 29.28
N ILE A 5 61.56 65.88 29.72
CA ILE A 5 62.40 67.04 30.03
C ILE A 5 62.90 67.62 28.71
N LEU A 6 62.53 68.88 28.41
CA LEU A 6 63.03 69.60 27.25
C LEU A 6 64.30 70.35 27.65
N ASN A 7 65.44 69.95 27.08
CA ASN A 7 66.68 70.67 27.24
C ASN A 7 66.82 71.71 26.13
N ILE A 8 67.07 72.96 26.50
CA ILE A 8 67.25 74.06 25.56
C ILE A 8 68.71 74.53 25.53
N LEU A 9 69.16 74.99 24.37
CA LEU A 9 70.52 75.48 24.14
C LEU A 9 70.44 76.94 23.66
N PRO A 10 70.27 77.91 24.57
CA PRO A 10 70.17 79.31 24.17
C PRO A 10 71.53 79.82 23.69
N THR A 11 71.52 80.51 22.54
CA THR A 11 72.72 81.13 21.95
C THR A 11 72.69 82.64 22.13
N THR A 12 73.84 83.26 22.43
CA THR A 12 73.97 84.71 22.55
C THR A 12 75.09 85.23 21.66
N LYS A 13 74.87 86.38 20.99
CA LYS A 13 75.92 87.03 20.17
C LYS A 13 77.05 87.63 21.02
N SER A 14 76.76 87.96 22.28
CA SER A 14 77.73 88.52 23.23
C SER A 14 78.54 87.45 23.98
N GLY A 15 78.22 86.16 23.82
CA GLY A 15 78.82 85.06 24.58
C GLY A 15 78.40 84.98 26.05
N LYS A 16 77.44 85.81 26.49
CA LYS A 16 76.91 85.81 27.87
C LYS A 16 76.00 84.61 28.13
N SER A 17 76.04 84.11 29.37
CA SER A 17 75.16 83.04 29.85
C SER A 17 73.71 83.50 29.91
N VAL A 18 72.78 82.63 29.50
CA VAL A 18 71.33 82.88 29.60
C VAL A 18 70.78 82.13 30.81
N LYS A 19 70.12 82.85 31.70
CA LYS A 19 69.30 82.26 32.75
C LYS A 19 67.87 82.14 32.23
N VAL A 20 67.29 80.95 32.30
CA VAL A 20 65.91 80.72 31.90
C VAL A 20 65.06 80.55 33.15
N SER A 21 63.92 81.21 33.19
CA SER A 21 62.93 81.07 34.26
C SER A 21 61.54 80.88 33.67
N SER A 22 60.71 80.14 34.40
CA SER A 22 59.29 80.02 34.09
C SER A 22 58.50 81.15 34.76
N ASP A 23 57.69 81.84 33.96
CA ASP A 23 56.68 82.79 34.44
C ASP A 23 55.37 82.06 34.80
N THR A 24 55.21 80.80 34.38
CA THR A 24 54.07 79.93 34.73
C THR A 24 54.54 78.68 35.47
N THR A 25 55.02 78.87 36.69
CA THR A 25 55.67 77.82 37.51
C THR A 25 54.75 76.67 37.93
N LEU A 26 53.43 76.82 37.77
CA LEU A 26 52.46 75.73 37.99
C LEU A 26 52.33 74.82 36.77
N ILE A 27 52.71 75.30 35.58
CA ILE A 27 52.61 74.58 34.31
C ILE A 27 53.93 73.87 33.97
N CYS A 28 55.05 74.55 34.22
CA CYS A 28 56.40 74.02 33.99
C CYS A 28 57.41 74.57 34.98
N SER A 29 58.37 73.74 35.38
CA SER A 29 59.55 74.15 36.14
C SER A 29 60.77 74.27 35.22
N VAL A 30 61.71 75.13 35.61
CA VAL A 30 62.99 75.28 34.93
C VAL A 30 64.10 75.06 35.95
N SER A 31 65.00 74.12 35.66
CA SER A 31 66.22 73.88 36.41
C SER A 31 67.42 73.98 35.46
N GLY A 32 68.24 75.02 35.63
CA GLY A 32 69.29 75.35 34.67
C GLY A 32 68.71 75.66 33.28
N LEU A 33 68.93 74.77 32.32
CA LEU A 33 68.42 74.84 30.94
C LEU A 33 67.44 73.69 30.61
N SER A 34 67.00 72.96 31.63
CA SER A 34 66.04 71.87 31.51
C SER A 34 64.66 72.36 31.93
N ILE A 35 63.69 72.26 31.02
CA ILE A 35 62.28 72.58 31.25
C ILE A 35 61.55 71.27 31.52
N SER A 36 60.93 71.13 32.69
CA SER A 36 60.14 69.96 33.05
C SER A 36 58.65 70.31 33.13
N PRO A 37 57.77 69.56 32.44
CA PRO A 37 56.34 69.77 32.52
C PRO A 37 55.81 69.39 33.92
N ILE A 38 54.86 70.18 34.44
CA ILE A 38 54.18 69.92 35.72
C ILE A 38 52.70 69.62 35.48
N SER A 39 52.03 70.41 34.65
CA SER A 39 50.64 70.19 34.25
C SER A 39 50.40 70.71 32.82
N PRO A 40 49.31 70.28 32.14
CA PRO A 40 48.92 70.84 30.85
C PRO A 40 48.67 72.35 30.92
N GLY A 41 49.04 73.06 29.85
CA GLY A 41 48.87 74.51 29.74
C GLY A 41 50.00 75.20 28.98
N ARG A 42 49.89 76.51 28.82
CA ARG A 42 50.95 77.32 28.20
C ARG A 42 52.05 77.65 29.21
N CYS A 43 53.21 77.04 29.02
CA CYS A 43 54.45 77.32 29.73
C CYS A 43 55.07 78.61 29.15
N ASN A 44 54.89 79.74 29.82
CA ASN A 44 55.52 81.00 29.44
C ASN A 44 56.89 81.09 30.10
N LEU A 45 57.91 81.28 29.29
CA LEU A 45 59.31 81.26 29.69
C LEU A 45 59.96 82.56 29.29
N ARG A 46 60.92 82.99 30.10
CA ARG A 46 61.79 84.11 29.76
C ARG A 46 63.25 83.71 29.91
N GLY A 47 64.03 84.05 28.90
CA GLY A 47 65.49 83.93 28.91
C GLY A 47 66.10 85.32 29.12
N GLU A 48 66.97 85.44 30.12
CA GLU A 48 67.64 86.69 30.47
C GLU A 48 69.17 86.52 30.41
N THR A 49 69.86 87.45 29.77
CA THR A 49 71.33 87.47 29.67
C THR A 49 71.96 88.18 30.86
N SER A 50 73.13 87.72 31.33
CA SER A 50 73.85 88.40 32.40
C SER A 50 74.44 89.74 31.92
N ALA A 51 74.27 90.79 32.74
CA ALA A 51 74.85 92.12 32.50
C ALA A 51 76.27 92.23 33.06
N ASP A 52 77.12 93.03 32.43
CA ASP A 52 78.42 93.46 32.94
C ASP A 52 78.73 94.91 32.52
N LYS A 53 79.99 95.35 32.67
CA LYS A 53 80.42 96.71 32.27
C LYS A 53 80.27 96.97 30.77
N SER A 54 80.15 95.94 29.93
CA SER A 54 80.16 96.03 28.47
C SER A 54 78.80 95.71 27.84
N PHE A 55 77.92 94.96 28.52
CA PHE A 55 76.62 94.53 28.00
C PHE A 55 75.52 94.72 29.05
N GLN A 56 74.38 95.31 28.63
CA GLN A 56 73.16 95.36 29.44
C GLN A 56 72.39 94.03 29.36
N SER A 57 71.66 93.68 30.42
CA SER A 57 70.75 92.52 30.41
C SER A 57 69.68 92.72 29.35
N LYS A 58 69.41 91.67 28.57
CA LYS A 58 68.29 91.61 27.64
C LYS A 58 67.46 90.38 27.92
N THR A 59 66.14 90.57 27.92
CA THR A 59 65.14 89.54 28.17
C THR A 59 64.39 89.21 26.88
N GLN A 60 64.16 87.92 26.63
CA GLN A 60 63.30 87.43 25.57
C GLN A 60 62.27 86.44 26.12
N PHE A 61 61.03 86.58 25.66
CA PHE A 61 59.92 85.70 26.02
C PHE A 61 59.66 84.69 24.93
N PHE A 62 59.31 83.47 25.34
CA PHE A 62 58.82 82.41 24.47
C PHE A 62 57.86 81.52 25.25
N SER A 63 57.08 80.71 24.55
CA SER A 63 56.11 79.82 25.19
C SER A 63 56.15 78.43 24.59
N LEU A 64 55.92 77.43 25.44
CA LEU A 64 55.70 76.04 25.05
C LEU A 64 54.30 75.63 25.50
N ASP A 65 53.51 75.02 24.62
CA ASP A 65 52.24 74.41 25.03
C ASP A 65 52.51 72.98 25.50
N ILE A 66 52.31 72.72 26.79
CA ILE A 66 52.38 71.39 27.37
C ILE A 66 51.01 70.75 27.24
N ARG A 67 50.96 69.56 26.64
CA ARG A 67 49.72 68.84 26.36
C ARG A 67 49.72 67.46 27.00
N ASP A 68 48.55 67.01 27.42
CA ASP A 68 48.31 65.63 27.83
C ASP A 68 47.66 64.82 26.70
N SER A 69 48.04 63.55 26.63
CA SER A 69 47.41 62.56 25.75
C SER A 69 46.04 62.16 26.30
N ASN A 70 45.08 61.99 25.40
CA ASN A 70 43.74 61.54 25.74
C ASN A 70 43.46 60.13 25.20
N ASP A 71 42.81 59.32 26.01
CA ASP A 71 42.25 58.02 25.62
C ASP A 71 40.95 57.70 26.38
N PHE A 72 40.11 56.85 25.81
CA PHE A 72 38.85 56.39 26.42
C PHE A 72 38.60 54.90 26.16
N GLU A 73 37.97 54.17 27.08
CA GLU A 73 37.65 52.75 26.91
C GLU A 73 36.15 52.49 26.90
N ASN A 74 35.74 51.44 26.18
CA ASN A 74 34.35 50.95 26.16
C ASN A 74 34.31 49.49 26.59
N SER A 75 33.45 49.17 27.55
CA SER A 75 33.27 47.81 28.04
C SER A 75 31.81 47.38 27.87
N ILE A 76 31.46 46.91 26.67
CA ILE A 76 30.15 46.32 26.37
C ILE A 76 30.32 44.93 25.74
N ALA A 77 29.31 44.07 25.87
CA ALA A 77 29.36 42.74 25.28
C ALA A 77 29.40 42.85 23.75
N SER A 78 29.94 41.84 23.07
CA SER A 78 30.07 41.86 21.61
C SER A 78 28.83 41.30 20.88
N GLN A 79 27.80 40.85 21.59
CA GLN A 79 26.63 40.17 21.02
C GLN A 79 25.33 40.58 21.71
N TYR A 80 24.29 40.86 20.92
CA TYR A 80 22.97 41.26 21.39
C TYR A 80 21.86 40.72 20.47
N PHE A 81 20.62 40.74 20.96
CA PHE A 81 19.44 40.45 20.15
C PHE A 81 18.74 41.75 19.72
N PHE A 82 18.30 41.82 18.45
CA PHE A 82 17.68 43.04 17.90
C PHE A 82 16.31 43.36 18.54
N ASP A 83 15.64 42.34 19.09
CA ASP A 83 14.35 42.41 19.76
C ASP A 83 14.47 42.71 21.26
N GLU A 84 15.68 42.95 21.76
CA GLU A 84 15.95 43.33 23.14
C GLU A 84 16.40 44.79 23.24
N ALA A 85 16.27 45.39 24.43
CA ALA A 85 16.76 46.74 24.67
C ALA A 85 18.29 46.76 24.50
N GLY A 86 18.79 47.66 23.66
CA GLY A 86 20.23 47.80 23.44
C GLY A 86 20.97 48.35 24.67
N PRO A 87 22.28 48.09 24.78
CA PRO A 87 23.09 48.51 25.90
C PRO A 87 23.35 50.02 25.88
N GLU A 88 23.82 50.53 27.01
CA GLU A 88 24.44 51.85 27.08
C GLU A 88 25.97 51.71 27.00
N LEU A 89 26.62 52.63 26.29
CA LEU A 89 28.06 52.76 26.20
C LEU A 89 28.59 53.24 27.56
N VAL A 90 29.56 52.51 28.12
CA VAL A 90 30.21 52.87 29.39
C VAL A 90 31.38 53.80 29.08
N GLU A 91 31.29 55.07 29.49
CA GLU A 91 32.30 56.08 29.22
C GLU A 91 33.38 56.13 30.31
N LEU A 92 34.53 55.49 30.08
CA LEU A 92 35.73 55.71 30.89
C LEU A 92 36.70 56.61 30.10
N SER A 93 36.83 57.86 30.51
CA SER A 93 37.69 58.86 29.88
C SER A 93 38.85 59.26 30.78
N THR A 94 40.06 59.31 30.23
CA THR A 94 41.24 59.85 30.94
C THR A 94 41.23 61.37 31.09
N ALA A 95 40.49 62.10 30.24
CA ALA A 95 40.39 63.55 30.25
C ALA A 95 39.06 64.11 30.82
N GLY A 96 38.07 63.24 31.08
CA GLY A 96 36.74 63.64 31.58
C GLY A 96 35.90 64.46 30.60
N LEU A 97 36.27 64.50 29.31
CA LEU A 97 35.53 65.20 28.24
C LEU A 97 34.46 64.30 27.58
N PRO A 98 33.39 64.86 26.99
CA PRO A 98 32.35 64.07 26.31
C PRO A 98 32.88 63.26 25.12
N ILE A 99 32.38 62.04 24.94
CA ILE A 99 32.69 61.19 23.79
C ILE A 99 31.60 61.36 22.73
N GLU A 100 31.99 61.63 21.49
CA GLU A 100 31.08 61.66 20.34
C GLU A 100 31.03 60.27 19.70
N TYR A 101 29.84 59.64 19.71
CA TYR A 101 29.60 58.35 19.06
C TYR A 101 28.82 58.50 17.76
N ARG A 102 29.18 57.69 16.77
CA ARG A 102 28.50 57.63 15.48
C ARG A 102 28.31 56.18 15.05
N ALA A 103 27.06 55.81 14.74
CA ALA A 103 26.78 54.55 14.06
C ALA A 103 27.28 54.61 12.61
N ASN A 104 28.17 53.69 12.26
CA ASN A 104 28.69 53.49 10.92
C ASN A 104 27.74 52.61 10.07
N THR A 105 26.83 51.87 10.73
CA THR A 105 25.81 51.02 10.10
C THR A 105 24.39 51.40 10.56
N PRO A 106 23.86 52.55 10.12
CA PRO A 106 22.59 53.11 10.62
C PRO A 106 21.34 52.27 10.30
N THR A 107 21.44 51.34 9.35
CA THR A 107 20.36 50.39 9.04
C THR A 107 20.26 49.23 10.03
N ILE A 108 21.32 48.98 10.81
CA ILE A 108 21.39 47.93 11.82
C ILE A 108 21.20 48.51 13.22
N CYS A 109 21.85 49.64 13.50
CA CYS A 109 21.82 50.26 14.81
C CYS A 109 21.97 51.79 14.75
N LYS A 110 21.51 52.47 15.79
CA LYS A 110 21.71 53.90 16.02
C LYS A 110 22.24 54.12 17.43
N VAL A 111 23.03 55.17 17.58
CA VAL A 111 23.47 55.67 18.89
C VAL A 111 22.73 56.96 19.20
N ASN A 112 22.10 57.05 20.37
CA ASN A 112 21.42 58.24 20.87
C ASN A 112 21.97 58.60 22.25
N GLY A 113 22.85 59.60 22.31
CA GLY A 113 23.70 59.84 23.47
C GLY A 113 24.65 58.65 23.68
N ILE A 114 24.45 57.90 24.75
CA ILE A 114 25.18 56.66 25.06
C ILE A 114 24.37 55.39 24.77
N LYS A 115 23.07 55.51 24.49
CA LYS A 115 22.20 54.35 24.29
C LYS A 115 22.27 53.85 22.85
N ILE A 116 22.43 52.53 22.70
CA ILE A 116 22.39 51.86 21.39
C ILE A 116 20.97 51.33 21.16
N GLU A 117 20.42 51.56 19.99
CA GLU A 117 19.15 50.99 19.53
C GLU A 117 19.41 50.10 18.32
N PHE A 118 18.85 48.88 18.32
CA PHE A 118 18.97 47.93 17.22
C PHE A 118 17.68 47.87 16.40
N PHE A 119 17.80 47.79 15.08
CA PHE A 119 16.66 47.76 14.15
C PHE A 119 16.61 46.50 13.31
N ALA A 120 17.76 45.84 13.10
CA ALA A 120 17.85 44.63 12.31
C ALA A 120 19.03 43.75 12.77
N PRO A 121 19.00 42.44 12.51
CA PRO A 121 20.16 41.56 12.69
C PRO A 121 21.29 41.95 11.72
N GLY A 122 22.55 41.88 12.19
CA GLY A 122 23.72 42.25 11.40
C GLY A 122 24.90 42.70 12.26
N ASN A 123 25.96 43.19 11.62
CA ASN A 123 27.07 43.83 12.32
C ASN A 123 26.75 45.31 12.54
N CYS A 124 26.60 45.70 13.79
CA CYS A 124 26.51 47.10 14.22
C CYS A 124 27.92 47.64 14.47
N ALA A 125 28.39 48.52 13.59
CA ALA A 125 29.67 49.21 13.74
C ALA A 125 29.45 50.64 14.25
N ILE A 126 30.19 51.03 15.27
CA ILE A 126 30.12 52.35 15.91
C ILE A 126 31.54 52.89 16.06
N SER A 127 31.74 54.14 15.63
CA SER A 127 32.97 54.89 15.90
C SER A 127 32.75 55.82 17.09
N GLY A 128 33.71 55.84 18.02
CA GLY A 128 33.78 56.82 19.10
C GLY A 128 34.99 57.72 18.95
N ILE A 129 34.83 59.01 19.23
CA ILE A 129 35.94 59.96 19.32
C ILE A 129 35.72 60.92 20.48
N GLN A 130 36.71 61.04 21.36
CA GLN A 130 36.77 62.13 22.33
C GLN A 130 37.60 63.27 21.77
N ARG A 131 36.96 64.43 21.57
CA ARG A 131 37.65 65.64 21.12
C ARG A 131 38.56 66.17 22.22
N GLY A 132 39.72 66.66 21.81
CA GLY A 132 40.66 67.35 22.70
C GLY A 132 40.19 68.74 23.10
N SER A 133 41.04 69.45 23.84
CA SER A 133 40.89 70.86 24.20
C SER A 133 42.13 71.66 23.76
N ALA A 134 42.29 72.91 24.20
CA ALA A 134 43.48 73.71 23.88
C ALA A 134 44.81 73.04 24.30
N PHE A 135 44.78 72.20 25.35
CA PHE A 135 45.98 71.55 25.91
C PHE A 135 45.80 70.04 26.16
N ILE A 136 44.76 69.44 25.60
CA ILE A 136 44.52 67.99 25.62
C ILE A 136 44.41 67.55 24.17
N ASP A 137 45.24 66.62 23.74
CA ASP A 137 45.17 66.11 22.37
C ASP A 137 43.88 65.29 22.16
N GLN A 138 43.42 65.18 20.91
CA GLN A 138 42.28 64.33 20.59
C GLN A 138 42.64 62.85 20.78
N SER A 139 41.67 62.04 21.22
CA SER A 139 41.84 60.58 21.26
C SER A 139 41.91 59.97 19.86
N ALA A 140 42.48 58.77 19.75
CA ALA A 140 42.32 57.95 18.55
C ALA A 140 40.85 57.50 18.41
N VAL A 141 40.37 57.39 17.17
CA VAL A 141 39.03 56.83 16.91
C VAL A 141 39.03 55.36 17.33
N LYS A 142 38.07 54.97 18.18
CA LYS A 142 37.87 53.56 18.55
C LYS A 142 36.62 53.02 17.86
N GLU A 143 36.76 51.82 17.27
CA GLU A 143 35.69 51.12 16.60
C GLU A 143 35.11 50.04 17.52
N ILE A 144 33.79 50.04 17.65
CA ILE A 144 33.01 49.07 18.41
C ILE A 144 32.17 48.28 17.42
N ASN A 145 32.38 46.97 17.37
CA ASN A 145 31.66 46.06 16.48
C ASN A 145 30.81 45.11 17.31
N LEU A 146 29.49 45.23 17.17
CA LEU A 146 28.50 44.40 17.86
C LEU A 146 27.80 43.49 16.87
N LYS A 147 27.73 42.21 17.19
CA LYS A 147 26.98 41.24 16.41
C LYS A 147 25.54 41.19 16.93
N VAL A 148 24.62 41.72 16.13
CA VAL A 148 23.18 41.77 16.44
C VAL A 148 22.50 40.56 15.81
N MET A 149 21.85 39.75 16.64
CA MET A 149 21.22 38.50 16.25
C MET A 149 19.70 38.56 16.42
N ARG A 150 18.97 37.58 15.87
CA ARG A 150 17.55 37.34 16.16
C ARG A 150 17.30 35.96 16.73
N LYS A 151 16.30 35.87 17.61
CA LYS A 151 15.72 34.58 18.04
C LYS A 151 14.98 33.94 16.87
N ASN A 152 14.94 32.60 16.86
CA ASN A 152 14.27 31.84 15.82
C ASN A 152 13.42 30.70 16.40
N PHE A 153 12.24 30.49 15.84
CA PHE A 153 11.30 29.43 16.22
C PHE A 153 10.68 28.76 14.99
N ILE A 154 10.27 27.51 15.13
CA ILE A 154 9.60 26.73 14.08
C ILE A 154 8.10 26.63 14.40
N SER A 155 7.26 26.94 13.42
CA SER A 155 5.85 26.54 13.40
C SER A 155 5.70 25.28 12.57
N PHE A 156 5.20 24.20 13.18
CA PHE A 156 4.99 22.92 12.52
C PHE A 156 3.80 22.22 13.17
N VAL A 157 2.73 22.03 12.39
CA VAL A 157 1.49 21.37 12.82
C VAL A 157 1.01 20.50 11.65
N PRO A 158 1.56 19.28 11.48
CA PRO A 158 1.09 18.37 10.44
C PRO A 158 -0.28 17.79 10.80
N ALA A 159 -0.92 17.10 9.86
CA ALA A 159 -2.11 16.29 10.14
C ALA A 159 -1.83 15.25 11.23
N GLU A 160 -2.79 15.04 12.14
CA GLU A 160 -2.68 14.00 13.17
C GLU A 160 -2.73 12.60 12.57
N SER A 161 -3.52 12.42 11.52
CA SER A 161 -3.66 11.15 10.79
C SER A 161 -3.76 11.34 9.28
N ILE A 162 -3.21 10.39 8.52
CA ILE A 162 -3.24 10.36 7.05
C ILE A 162 -3.58 8.94 6.59
N ASN A 163 -4.45 8.80 5.59
CA ASN A 163 -4.74 7.51 4.97
C ASN A 163 -3.60 7.12 4.01
N LEU A 164 -3.08 5.91 4.14
CA LEU A 164 -2.03 5.33 3.30
C LEU A 164 -2.38 5.40 1.80
N SER A 165 -3.67 5.38 1.44
CA SER A 165 -4.12 5.44 0.03
C SER A 165 -3.75 6.74 -0.69
N VAL A 166 -3.44 7.84 0.03
CA VAL A 166 -3.00 9.10 -0.58
C VAL A 166 -1.56 9.04 -1.10
N LYS A 167 -0.76 8.06 -0.64
CA LYS A 167 0.67 7.80 -0.98
C LYS A 167 1.66 8.90 -0.61
N THR A 168 1.30 10.18 -0.73
CA THR A 168 2.17 11.32 -0.43
C THR A 168 1.44 12.42 0.33
N TYR A 169 2.14 13.14 1.19
CA TYR A 169 1.61 14.26 1.97
C TYR A 169 2.61 15.43 2.02
N GLN A 170 2.12 16.64 1.82
CA GLN A 170 2.94 17.85 1.83
C GLN A 170 3.14 18.35 3.27
N LEU A 171 4.39 18.52 3.70
CA LEU A 171 4.72 19.12 4.98
C LEU A 171 4.89 20.64 4.83
N ASP A 172 4.27 21.38 5.74
CA ASP A 172 4.29 22.85 5.75
C ASP A 172 4.74 23.37 7.11
N ALA A 173 6.06 23.45 7.28
CA ALA A 173 6.71 24.06 8.44
C ALA A 173 7.39 25.37 8.03
N ILE A 174 7.29 26.37 8.90
CA ILE A 174 7.83 27.71 8.67
C ILE A 174 8.73 28.07 9.85
N ALA A 175 9.89 28.65 9.56
CA ALA A 175 10.75 29.28 10.56
C ALA A 175 10.44 30.78 10.66
N SER A 176 10.42 31.34 11.87
CA SER A 176 10.18 32.78 12.09
C SER A 176 11.21 33.67 11.41
N SER A 177 12.39 33.12 11.13
CA SER A 177 13.46 33.75 10.37
C SER A 177 13.19 33.87 8.86
N GLY A 178 12.25 33.09 8.31
CA GLY A 178 12.07 32.89 6.87
C GLY A 178 13.13 31.99 6.22
N LEU A 179 14.08 31.45 7.00
CA LEU A 179 15.08 30.51 6.50
C LEU A 179 14.45 29.14 6.16
N LYS A 180 15.07 28.42 5.23
CA LYS A 180 14.67 27.07 4.84
C LYS A 180 14.74 26.12 6.04
N VAL A 181 13.68 25.33 6.21
CA VAL A 181 13.61 24.25 7.19
C VAL A 181 14.04 22.92 6.56
N TYR A 182 14.48 21.99 7.39
CA TYR A 182 14.89 20.64 7.00
C TYR A 182 14.04 19.60 7.72
N TYR A 183 13.63 18.57 7.00
CA TYR A 183 12.78 17.50 7.50
C TYR A 183 13.55 16.19 7.55
N THR A 184 13.36 15.44 8.63
CA THR A 184 13.96 14.12 8.83
C THR A 184 12.86 13.13 9.23
N SER A 185 12.80 11.97 8.56
CA SER A 185 11.96 10.85 9.01
C SER A 185 12.77 9.94 9.91
N TYR A 186 12.23 9.62 11.08
CA TYR A 186 12.77 8.60 11.98
C TYR A 186 12.05 7.24 11.82
N SER A 187 11.13 7.12 10.86
CA SER A 187 10.35 5.91 10.59
C SER A 187 10.43 5.49 9.11
N PRO A 188 11.61 5.22 8.53
CA PRO A 188 11.76 5.00 7.09
C PRO A 188 10.96 3.81 6.52
N GLU A 189 10.66 2.80 7.34
CA GLU A 189 9.78 1.68 6.94
C GLU A 189 8.30 2.06 6.81
N VAL A 190 7.88 3.15 7.46
CA VAL A 190 6.50 3.67 7.42
C VAL A 190 6.41 4.80 6.41
N CYS A 191 7.39 5.70 6.43
CA CYS A 191 7.42 6.91 5.62
C CYS A 191 8.84 7.44 5.38
N THR A 192 9.12 7.95 4.18
CA THR A 192 10.36 8.68 3.86
C THR A 192 10.05 10.12 3.48
N ILE A 193 11.04 11.00 3.60
CA ILE A 193 10.88 12.41 3.24
C ILE A 193 11.92 12.76 2.17
N SER A 194 11.46 13.43 1.11
CA SER A 194 12.31 14.10 0.14
C SER A 194 11.87 15.55 0.07
N GLU A 195 12.79 16.47 0.36
CA GLU A 195 12.49 17.90 0.55
C GLU A 195 11.41 18.12 1.62
N ASN A 196 10.18 18.44 1.23
CA ASN A 196 9.03 18.60 2.11
C ASN A 196 7.86 17.66 1.75
N VAL A 197 8.12 16.64 0.93
CA VAL A 197 7.13 15.62 0.54
C VAL A 197 7.36 14.36 1.36
N LEU A 198 6.37 14.00 2.17
CA LEU A 198 6.30 12.76 2.90
C LEU A 198 5.74 11.66 1.99
N THR A 199 6.49 10.59 1.73
CA THR A 199 6.03 9.40 1.00
C THR A 199 5.68 8.29 1.98
N LEU A 200 4.54 7.63 1.79
CA LEU A 200 3.96 6.65 2.71
C LEU A 200 4.06 5.23 2.13
N PHE A 201 4.52 4.27 2.93
CA PHE A 201 4.69 2.88 2.50
C PHE A 201 3.86 1.89 3.33
N LYS A 202 3.66 2.19 4.61
CA LYS A 202 2.99 1.29 5.56
C LYS A 202 2.12 2.08 6.53
N HIS A 203 1.08 1.43 7.06
CA HIS A 203 0.33 1.97 8.20
C HIS A 203 1.16 1.87 9.49
N GLY A 204 0.91 2.75 10.45
CA GLY A 204 1.71 2.87 11.68
C GLY A 204 2.06 4.33 12.01
N TYR A 205 2.97 4.53 12.95
CA TYR A 205 3.44 5.87 13.30
C TYR A 205 4.61 6.32 12.43
N CYS A 206 4.42 7.45 11.74
CA CYS A 206 5.45 8.17 11.02
C CYS A 206 5.99 9.30 11.91
N SER A 207 7.22 9.17 12.40
CA SER A 207 7.87 10.18 13.24
C SER A 207 8.69 11.14 12.38
N VAL A 208 8.33 12.42 12.38
CA VAL A 208 8.96 13.47 11.57
C VAL A 208 9.54 14.54 12.48
N GLU A 209 10.80 14.89 12.24
CA GLU A 209 11.45 16.04 12.86
C GLU A 209 11.66 17.16 11.85
N VAL A 210 11.49 18.40 12.30
CA VAL A 210 11.79 19.62 11.56
C VAL A 210 12.87 20.40 12.31
N SER A 211 13.94 20.78 11.60
CA SER A 211 15.05 21.56 12.14
C SER A 211 15.32 22.82 11.30
N GLN A 212 15.88 23.85 11.95
CA GLN A 212 16.34 25.07 11.31
C GLN A 212 17.63 25.52 12.02
N PRO A 213 18.81 25.37 11.38
CA PRO A 213 20.12 25.56 12.02
C PRO A 213 20.46 27.02 12.36
N GLY A 214 19.72 27.99 11.85
CA GLY A 214 20.07 29.40 11.94
C GLY A 214 21.06 29.81 10.84
N ASP A 215 21.62 31.00 11.01
CA ASP A 215 22.70 31.54 10.19
C ASP A 215 23.63 32.39 11.06
N ILE A 216 24.53 33.16 10.44
CA ILE A 216 25.46 34.00 11.19
C ILE A 216 24.75 35.03 12.10
N TYR A 217 23.53 35.49 11.80
CA TYR A 217 22.77 36.47 12.60
C TYR A 217 21.45 35.91 13.16
N THR A 218 21.20 34.62 13.01
CA THR A 218 19.96 33.95 13.42
C THR A 218 20.34 32.74 14.24
N VAL A 219 19.86 32.65 15.49
CA VAL A 219 20.13 31.46 16.31
C VAL A 219 19.41 30.23 15.76
N GLN A 220 19.94 29.05 16.06
CA GLN A 220 19.27 27.78 15.77
C GLN A 220 17.89 27.74 16.46
N ALA A 221 16.85 27.28 15.76
CA ALA A 221 15.58 26.96 16.43
C ALA A 221 15.67 25.59 17.10
N THR A 222 14.97 25.46 18.24
CA THR A 222 14.62 24.16 18.81
C THR A 222 13.87 23.33 17.77
N ALA A 223 14.38 22.14 17.48
CA ALA A 223 13.74 21.21 16.55
C ALA A 223 12.36 20.79 17.08
N LYS A 224 11.41 20.55 16.16
CA LYS A 224 10.07 20.05 16.50
C LYS A 224 9.89 18.66 15.94
N THR A 225 9.40 17.75 16.78
CA THR A 225 9.05 16.38 16.36
C THR A 225 7.55 16.18 16.44
N SER A 226 6.98 15.51 15.44
CA SER A 226 5.57 15.11 15.42
C SER A 226 5.45 13.64 15.01
N ARG A 227 4.47 12.96 15.59
CA ARG A 227 4.10 11.60 15.21
C ARG A 227 2.79 11.66 14.44
N ILE A 228 2.84 11.30 13.16
CA ILE A 228 1.68 11.27 12.28
C ILE A 228 1.20 9.82 12.21
N LYS A 229 -0.10 9.60 12.46
CA LYS A 229 -0.71 8.28 12.39
C LYS A 229 -1.07 7.95 10.93
N ILE A 230 -0.42 6.95 10.34
CA ILE A 230 -0.73 6.47 9.01
C ILE A 230 -1.74 5.32 9.13
N MET A 231 -2.92 5.51 8.54
CA MET A 231 -4.03 4.57 8.61
C MET A 231 -4.19 3.81 7.31
N ARG A 232 -4.64 2.55 7.36
CA ARG A 232 -5.09 1.79 6.18
C ARG A 232 -6.62 1.69 6.15
N GLU A 233 -7.15 1.54 4.93
CA GLU A 233 -8.56 1.22 4.71
C GLU A 233 -8.87 -0.23 5.08
N ASN A 234 -10.14 -0.50 5.38
CA ASN A 234 -10.63 -1.85 5.64
C ASN A 234 -11.92 -2.12 4.88
N VAL A 235 -12.06 -3.34 4.38
CA VAL A 235 -13.21 -3.80 3.61
C VAL A 235 -13.61 -5.17 4.12
N ILE A 236 -14.91 -5.41 4.25
CA ILE A 236 -15.47 -6.73 4.59
C ILE A 236 -15.83 -7.44 3.30
N THR A 237 -15.42 -8.70 3.17
CA THR A 237 -15.89 -9.62 2.13
C THR A 237 -16.62 -10.77 2.81
N MET A 238 -17.82 -11.07 2.35
CA MET A 238 -18.60 -12.22 2.83
C MET A 238 -19.38 -12.81 1.65
N ILE A 239 -19.38 -14.13 1.57
CA ILE A 239 -20.15 -14.87 0.57
C ILE A 239 -21.25 -15.62 1.32
N LEU A 240 -22.49 -15.38 0.92
CA LEU A 240 -23.66 -16.16 1.35
C LEU A 240 -24.43 -16.60 0.12
N PRO A 241 -25.09 -17.77 0.17
CA PRO A 241 -25.96 -18.17 -0.91
C PRO A 241 -27.16 -17.22 -0.97
N SER A 242 -27.70 -17.02 -2.18
CA SER A 242 -28.89 -16.18 -2.37
C SER A 242 -30.15 -16.80 -1.74
N SER A 243 -30.13 -18.11 -1.49
CA SER A 243 -31.19 -18.83 -0.79
C SER A 243 -30.65 -20.01 0.01
N THR A 244 -31.45 -20.50 0.95
CA THR A 244 -31.20 -21.75 1.69
C THR A 244 -32.51 -22.44 2.04
N ALA A 245 -32.44 -23.73 2.38
CA ALA A 245 -33.58 -24.50 2.84
C ALA A 245 -33.66 -24.49 4.38
N LEU A 246 -34.86 -24.26 4.93
CA LEU A 246 -35.07 -24.23 6.38
C LEU A 246 -34.58 -25.50 7.10
N LYS A 247 -34.62 -26.66 6.41
CA LYS A 247 -34.15 -27.96 6.93
C LYS A 247 -32.67 -28.00 7.31
N LEU A 248 -31.82 -27.10 6.77
CA LEU A 248 -30.42 -27.01 7.17
C LEU A 248 -30.25 -26.55 8.63
N LYS A 249 -31.29 -25.92 9.21
CA LYS A 249 -31.37 -25.38 10.58
C LYS A 249 -30.39 -24.23 10.87
N SER A 250 -29.15 -24.32 10.42
CA SER A 250 -28.14 -23.30 10.68
C SER A 250 -27.06 -23.24 9.61
N LEU A 251 -26.43 -22.07 9.48
CA LEU A 251 -25.30 -21.83 8.59
C LEU A 251 -24.16 -21.12 9.34
N GLN A 252 -22.91 -21.53 9.12
CA GLN A 252 -21.76 -20.81 9.64
C GLN A 252 -21.47 -19.58 8.75
N LEU A 253 -21.38 -18.39 9.35
CA LEU A 253 -20.98 -17.18 8.64
C LEU A 253 -19.46 -17.08 8.57
N THR A 254 -18.92 -16.80 7.38
CA THR A 254 -17.48 -16.72 7.10
C THR A 254 -17.12 -15.41 6.38
N GLY A 255 -17.41 -14.28 7.04
CA GLY A 255 -16.96 -12.97 6.61
C GLY A 255 -15.50 -12.70 7.02
N VAL A 256 -14.72 -12.14 6.10
CA VAL A 256 -13.32 -11.76 6.31
C VAL A 256 -13.15 -10.26 6.13
N SER A 257 -12.25 -9.65 6.89
CA SER A 257 -11.85 -8.26 6.68
C SER A 257 -10.49 -8.19 6.01
N SER A 258 -10.26 -7.18 5.17
CA SER A 258 -8.96 -6.99 4.52
C SER A 258 -7.84 -6.68 5.53
N SER A 259 -8.20 -6.25 6.75
CA SER A 259 -7.26 -6.07 7.85
C SER A 259 -6.89 -7.36 8.60
N GLY A 260 -7.66 -8.44 8.42
CA GLY A 260 -7.55 -9.69 9.18
C GLY A 260 -8.21 -9.64 10.56
N LEU A 261 -8.85 -8.53 10.93
CA LEU A 261 -9.57 -8.38 12.20
C LEU A 261 -10.92 -9.13 12.17
N PRO A 262 -11.40 -9.63 13.32
CA PRO A 262 -12.66 -10.37 13.40
C PRO A 262 -13.87 -9.57 12.92
N VAL A 263 -14.73 -10.21 12.14
CA VAL A 263 -16.01 -9.64 11.68
C VAL A 263 -17.10 -10.02 12.68
N THR A 264 -17.96 -9.07 13.01
CA THR A 264 -19.14 -9.28 13.86
C THR A 264 -20.40 -9.25 13.00
N TYR A 265 -21.45 -9.95 13.43
CA TYR A 265 -22.67 -10.10 12.64
C TYR A 265 -23.91 -9.77 13.46
N LYS A 266 -24.91 -9.19 12.79
CA LYS A 266 -26.22 -8.89 13.35
C LYS A 266 -27.33 -9.23 12.36
N SER A 267 -28.36 -9.94 12.82
CA SER A 267 -29.59 -10.15 12.05
C SER A 267 -30.48 -8.92 12.19
N LEU A 268 -30.98 -8.41 11.06
CA LEU A 268 -32.03 -7.38 11.01
C LEU A 268 -33.44 -8.00 10.99
N THR A 269 -33.54 -9.32 10.82
CA THR A 269 -34.79 -10.08 10.69
C THR A 269 -34.79 -11.26 11.67
N PRO A 270 -34.81 -11.01 12.99
CA PRO A 270 -34.68 -12.05 14.03
C PRO A 270 -35.79 -13.10 14.01
N THR A 271 -36.95 -12.79 13.41
CA THR A 271 -38.04 -13.75 13.20
C THR A 271 -37.71 -14.82 12.17
N SER A 272 -36.92 -14.49 11.15
CA SER A 272 -36.50 -15.41 10.09
C SER A 272 -35.16 -16.06 10.40
N CYS A 273 -34.26 -15.36 11.08
CA CYS A 273 -32.94 -15.88 11.43
C CYS A 273 -32.31 -15.18 12.65
N ILE A 274 -31.67 -15.95 13.52
CA ILE A 274 -30.96 -15.45 14.72
C ILE A 274 -29.48 -15.73 14.56
N ILE A 275 -28.62 -14.82 15.03
CA ILE A 275 -27.17 -15.02 14.99
C ILE A 275 -26.63 -15.16 16.41
N THR A 276 -25.82 -16.19 16.64
CA THR A 276 -25.11 -16.39 17.91
C THR A 276 -23.71 -16.93 17.61
N ASN A 277 -22.67 -16.23 18.06
CA ASN A 277 -21.27 -16.61 17.86
C ASN A 277 -20.90 -16.90 16.38
N GLY A 278 -21.43 -16.13 15.44
CA GLY A 278 -21.20 -16.32 14.00
C GLY A 278 -21.98 -17.47 13.35
N LEU A 279 -22.78 -18.21 14.13
CA LEU A 279 -23.73 -19.19 13.61
C LEU A 279 -25.08 -18.52 13.35
N LEU A 280 -25.57 -18.62 12.12
CA LEU A 280 -26.88 -18.17 11.68
C LEU A 280 -27.90 -19.30 11.84
N SER A 281 -28.80 -19.22 12.80
CA SER A 281 -29.89 -20.17 13.01
C SER A 281 -31.13 -19.75 12.23
N LEU A 282 -31.58 -20.59 11.30
CA LEU A 282 -32.76 -20.39 10.45
C LEU A 282 -34.03 -20.69 11.26
N GLN A 283 -34.93 -19.71 11.40
CA GLN A 283 -36.12 -19.80 12.25
C GLN A 283 -37.40 -20.04 11.47
N SER A 284 -37.58 -19.31 10.37
CA SER A 284 -38.78 -19.40 9.53
C SER A 284 -38.44 -19.10 8.08
N ILE A 285 -39.33 -19.50 7.18
CA ILE A 285 -39.30 -19.03 5.79
C ILE A 285 -39.36 -17.50 5.72
N GLY A 286 -38.78 -16.95 4.65
CA GLY A 286 -38.71 -15.51 4.40
C GLY A 286 -37.28 -15.01 4.21
N THR A 287 -37.13 -13.70 4.04
CA THR A 287 -35.83 -13.07 3.83
C THR A 287 -35.12 -12.88 5.17
N CYS A 288 -33.93 -13.45 5.28
CA CYS A 288 -33.00 -13.20 6.38
C CYS A 288 -31.99 -12.13 5.96
N THR A 289 -31.98 -10.97 6.62
CA THR A 289 -31.04 -9.88 6.35
C THR A 289 -30.00 -9.79 7.46
N ILE A 290 -28.73 -9.77 7.08
CA ILE A 290 -27.57 -9.83 7.95
C ILE A 290 -26.68 -8.63 7.67
N VAL A 291 -26.23 -7.95 8.73
CA VAL A 291 -25.19 -6.93 8.66
C VAL A 291 -23.92 -7.51 9.24
N ALA A 292 -22.83 -7.43 8.47
CA ALA A 292 -21.47 -7.73 8.90
C ALA A 292 -20.72 -6.42 9.15
N SER A 293 -20.10 -6.30 10.32
CA SER A 293 -19.43 -5.08 10.79
C SER A 293 -18.03 -5.38 11.32
N GLN A 294 -17.11 -4.43 11.10
CA GLN A 294 -15.75 -4.49 11.59
C GLN A 294 -15.32 -3.06 11.98
N LEU A 295 -14.88 -2.88 13.22
CA LEU A 295 -14.64 -1.55 13.81
C LEU A 295 -13.27 -0.92 13.51
N GLY A 296 -12.30 -1.70 13.06
CA GLY A 296 -10.94 -1.26 12.80
C GLY A 296 -10.11 -1.40 14.06
N ASP A 297 -8.95 -0.75 14.05
CA ASP A 297 -8.04 -0.71 15.19
C ASP A 297 -7.30 0.64 15.21
N GLU A 298 -6.18 0.71 15.93
CA GLU A 298 -5.38 1.92 16.06
C GLU A 298 -4.91 2.49 14.70
N PHE A 299 -4.62 1.63 13.71
CA PHE A 299 -4.05 2.00 12.40
C PHE A 299 -4.93 1.56 11.23
N THR A 300 -6.14 1.09 11.49
CA THR A 300 -7.06 0.55 10.50
C THR A 300 -8.40 1.25 10.68
N LEU A 301 -8.91 1.86 9.61
CA LEU A 301 -10.23 2.47 9.62
C LEU A 301 -11.34 1.41 9.83
N PRO A 302 -12.50 1.78 10.42
CA PRO A 302 -13.68 0.94 10.39
C PRO A 302 -14.02 0.56 8.95
N ALA A 303 -14.45 -0.68 8.75
CA ALA A 303 -14.96 -1.08 7.44
C ALA A 303 -16.39 -0.56 7.28
N GLN A 304 -16.79 -0.26 6.05
CA GLN A 304 -18.19 -0.03 5.76
C GLN A 304 -18.98 -1.31 6.05
N ASP A 305 -20.10 -1.19 6.77
CA ASP A 305 -20.98 -2.31 7.07
C ASP A 305 -21.48 -2.97 5.77
N LEU A 306 -21.36 -4.29 5.71
CA LEU A 306 -21.84 -5.10 4.60
C LEU A 306 -23.20 -5.70 4.96
N SER A 307 -24.26 -5.20 4.32
CA SER A 307 -25.62 -5.76 4.44
C SER A 307 -25.89 -6.75 3.31
N THR A 308 -26.31 -7.96 3.65
CA THR A 308 -26.66 -9.00 2.68
C THR A 308 -27.91 -9.76 3.12
N SER A 309 -28.61 -10.36 2.16
CA SER A 309 -29.85 -11.07 2.40
C SER A 309 -29.83 -12.46 1.78
N ILE A 310 -30.45 -13.42 2.47
CA ILE A 310 -30.66 -14.79 2.02
C ILE A 310 -32.15 -15.14 2.11
N LEU A 311 -32.69 -15.76 1.07
CA LEU A 311 -34.06 -16.28 1.08
C LEU A 311 -34.11 -17.66 1.75
N ILE A 312 -34.88 -17.80 2.83
CA ILE A 312 -35.15 -19.08 3.48
C ILE A 312 -36.40 -19.69 2.86
N SER A 313 -36.25 -20.86 2.23
CA SER A 313 -37.30 -21.58 1.51
C SER A 313 -37.79 -22.80 2.29
N ASN A 314 -38.98 -23.28 1.91
CA ASN A 314 -39.70 -24.31 2.66
C ASN A 314 -39.13 -25.73 2.52
N ASP A 315 -38.19 -26.02 1.60
CA ASP A 315 -37.45 -27.31 1.53
C ASP A 315 -36.41 -27.41 0.41
N ARG A 316 -36.51 -26.57 -0.62
CA ARG A 316 -35.65 -26.62 -1.80
C ARG A 316 -34.43 -25.73 -1.65
N VAL A 317 -33.33 -26.21 -2.20
CA VAL A 317 -32.11 -25.44 -2.33
C VAL A 317 -32.15 -24.73 -3.68
N LEU A 318 -32.22 -23.40 -3.72
CA LEU A 318 -32.28 -22.64 -4.98
C LEU A 318 -30.91 -22.06 -5.38
N ALA A 319 -29.89 -22.25 -4.53
CA ALA A 319 -28.53 -21.73 -4.70
C ALA A 319 -27.51 -22.71 -4.12
N ASP A 320 -26.28 -22.70 -4.61
CA ASP A 320 -25.17 -23.47 -4.06
C ASP A 320 -24.98 -23.17 -2.56
N GLN A 321 -25.06 -24.17 -1.68
CA GLN A 321 -24.91 -24.00 -0.24
C GLN A 321 -23.43 -24.09 0.16
N PRO A 322 -23.03 -23.49 1.30
CA PRO A 322 -21.68 -23.65 1.80
C PRO A 322 -21.32 -25.11 2.09
N ASP A 323 -20.23 -25.53 1.46
CA ASP A 323 -19.72 -26.89 1.49
C ASP A 323 -19.30 -27.34 2.89
N PHE A 324 -19.70 -28.55 3.27
CA PHE A 324 -19.20 -29.18 4.49
C PHE A 324 -17.75 -29.68 4.37
N LEU A 325 -17.31 -30.05 3.16
CA LEU A 325 -15.98 -30.60 2.88
C LEU A 325 -15.30 -29.79 1.78
N THR A 326 -14.00 -29.60 1.88
CA THR A 326 -13.25 -28.79 0.91
C THR A 326 -12.78 -29.59 -0.31
N GLY A 327 -12.63 -28.91 -1.44
CA GLY A 327 -11.99 -29.43 -2.65
C GLY A 327 -12.89 -29.72 -3.82
N TYR A 328 -12.48 -30.67 -4.66
CA TYR A 328 -13.24 -31.07 -5.84
C TYR A 328 -14.52 -31.82 -5.46
N GLN A 329 -15.65 -31.43 -6.05
CA GLN A 329 -16.93 -32.07 -5.79
C GLN A 329 -17.82 -32.19 -7.03
N ILE A 330 -18.71 -33.17 -7.02
CA ILE A 330 -19.82 -33.28 -7.97
C ILE A 330 -20.99 -32.43 -7.46
N LYS A 331 -21.33 -31.37 -8.19
CA LYS A 331 -22.50 -30.53 -7.91
C LYS A 331 -23.69 -31.00 -8.72
N ALA A 332 -24.69 -31.56 -8.04
CA ALA A 332 -25.94 -31.97 -8.68
C ALA A 332 -26.93 -30.80 -8.75
N ILE A 333 -27.49 -30.58 -9.94
CA ILE A 333 -28.52 -29.56 -10.18
C ILE A 333 -29.70 -30.24 -10.86
N TYR A 334 -30.87 -30.20 -10.25
CA TYR A 334 -32.13 -30.61 -10.86
C TYR A 334 -32.72 -29.45 -11.65
N VAL A 335 -32.86 -29.63 -12.96
CA VAL A 335 -33.29 -28.59 -13.89
C VAL A 335 -34.65 -28.94 -14.48
N VAL A 336 -35.59 -28.00 -14.37
CA VAL A 336 -36.92 -28.10 -14.98
C VAL A 336 -37.05 -27.03 -16.06
N PRO A 337 -37.48 -27.37 -17.30
CA PRO A 337 -37.78 -26.39 -18.34
C PRO A 337 -38.90 -25.42 -17.92
N SER A 338 -38.99 -24.25 -18.53
CA SER A 338 -39.99 -23.21 -18.16
C SER A 338 -41.43 -23.72 -18.22
N ASP A 339 -41.75 -24.50 -19.26
CA ASP A 339 -43.04 -25.17 -19.50
C ASP A 339 -43.10 -26.62 -18.98
N GLY A 340 -42.01 -27.12 -18.38
CA GLY A 340 -41.89 -28.48 -17.88
C GLY A 340 -42.64 -28.72 -16.57
N THR A 341 -43.15 -29.94 -16.39
CA THR A 341 -43.70 -30.40 -15.12
C THR A 341 -42.58 -30.62 -14.12
N ASP A 342 -42.68 -30.00 -12.95
CA ASP A 342 -41.74 -30.21 -11.86
C ASP A 342 -42.15 -31.41 -11.00
N ARG A 343 -41.31 -32.45 -10.98
CA ARG A 343 -41.51 -33.69 -10.24
C ARG A 343 -40.86 -33.71 -8.84
N GLY A 344 -40.16 -32.63 -8.46
CA GLY A 344 -39.46 -32.54 -7.18
C GLY A 344 -38.35 -33.57 -6.99
N TYR A 345 -37.60 -33.91 -8.06
CA TYR A 345 -36.53 -34.91 -7.99
C TYR A 345 -35.34 -34.51 -7.12
N ASP A 346 -35.22 -33.23 -6.80
CA ASP A 346 -34.27 -32.69 -5.81
C ASP A 346 -34.64 -33.05 -4.36
N THR A 347 -35.93 -33.21 -4.04
CA THR A 347 -36.40 -33.43 -2.66
C THR A 347 -36.97 -34.82 -2.40
N ASN A 348 -37.51 -35.51 -3.41
CA ASN A 348 -38.18 -36.81 -3.23
C ASN A 348 -37.21 -38.01 -3.13
N GLY A 349 -35.90 -37.75 -3.16
CA GLY A 349 -34.85 -38.77 -3.03
C GLY A 349 -34.43 -39.46 -4.33
N TYR A 350 -35.06 -39.13 -5.47
CA TYR A 350 -34.74 -39.74 -6.76
C TYR A 350 -33.32 -39.42 -7.23
N ILE A 351 -32.89 -38.16 -7.24
CA ILE A 351 -31.49 -37.82 -7.58
C ILE A 351 -30.52 -38.34 -6.53
N THR A 352 -30.89 -38.28 -5.26
CA THR A 352 -30.08 -38.84 -4.17
C THR A 352 -29.79 -40.32 -4.35
N SER A 353 -30.77 -41.14 -4.76
CA SER A 353 -30.55 -42.57 -4.99
C SER A 353 -29.62 -42.82 -6.17
N MET A 354 -29.75 -42.05 -7.25
CA MET A 354 -28.88 -42.16 -8.43
C MET A 354 -27.42 -41.82 -8.11
N LEU A 355 -27.19 -40.74 -7.35
CA LEU A 355 -25.86 -40.33 -6.90
C LEU A 355 -25.23 -41.38 -5.97
N LYS A 356 -26.01 -41.94 -5.03
CA LYS A 356 -25.52 -43.01 -4.13
C LYS A 356 -25.15 -44.27 -4.90
N GLU A 357 -26.00 -44.70 -5.84
CA GLU A 357 -25.76 -45.89 -6.65
C GLU A 357 -24.53 -45.75 -7.55
N GLY A 358 -24.38 -44.62 -8.25
CA GLY A 358 -23.20 -44.37 -9.09
C GLY A 358 -21.90 -44.33 -8.29
N ASN A 359 -21.90 -43.74 -7.08
CA ASN A 359 -20.74 -43.77 -6.19
C ASN A 359 -20.45 -45.18 -5.66
N ALA A 360 -21.48 -45.96 -5.34
CA ALA A 360 -21.30 -47.36 -4.94
C ALA A 360 -20.67 -48.19 -6.08
N PHE A 361 -21.04 -47.92 -7.34
CA PHE A 361 -20.43 -48.54 -8.51
C PHE A 361 -18.96 -48.13 -8.68
N LEU A 362 -18.61 -46.85 -8.52
CA LEU A 362 -17.21 -46.41 -8.52
C LEU A 362 -16.41 -47.10 -7.41
N LYS A 363 -16.99 -47.18 -6.21
CA LYS A 363 -16.34 -47.81 -5.06
C LYS A 363 -16.04 -49.28 -5.30
N SER A 364 -17.01 -50.03 -5.83
CA SER A 364 -16.83 -51.45 -6.11
C SER A 364 -15.88 -51.71 -7.29
N SER A 365 -15.86 -50.81 -8.29
CA SER A 365 -15.06 -50.99 -9.50
C SER A 365 -13.59 -50.61 -9.31
N ILE A 366 -13.34 -49.47 -8.65
CA ILE A 366 -11.99 -48.88 -8.56
C ILE A 366 -11.55 -48.53 -7.13
N GLY A 367 -12.38 -48.76 -6.11
CA GLY A 367 -12.06 -48.48 -4.70
C GLY A 367 -12.21 -46.99 -4.31
N LEU A 368 -12.58 -46.13 -5.25
CA LEU A 368 -12.65 -44.68 -5.11
C LEU A 368 -14.10 -44.20 -5.24
N GLU A 369 -14.39 -43.03 -4.68
CA GLU A 369 -15.71 -42.39 -4.72
C GLU A 369 -15.51 -40.92 -5.05
N TYR A 370 -16.46 -40.32 -5.77
CA TYR A 370 -16.53 -38.87 -5.84
C TYR A 370 -17.00 -38.30 -4.50
N GLN A 371 -16.48 -37.13 -4.15
CA GLN A 371 -17.12 -36.28 -3.16
C GLN A 371 -18.34 -35.63 -3.84
N ILE A 372 -19.55 -36.00 -3.41
CA ILE A 372 -20.77 -35.29 -3.82
C ILE A 372 -20.87 -34.04 -2.95
N ASP A 373 -21.27 -32.93 -3.56
CA ASP A 373 -21.53 -31.70 -2.84
C ASP A 373 -22.60 -31.90 -1.77
N SER A 374 -22.37 -31.33 -0.58
CA SER A 374 -23.16 -31.60 0.61
C SER A 374 -23.17 -30.42 1.57
N ALA A 375 -24.37 -30.15 2.11
CA ALA A 375 -24.59 -29.20 3.18
C ALA A 375 -25.01 -29.97 4.44
N GLY A 376 -24.09 -30.08 5.40
CA GLY A 376 -24.28 -30.96 6.56
C GLY A 376 -24.18 -32.44 6.18
N SER A 377 -25.17 -33.25 6.57
CA SER A 377 -25.18 -34.70 6.31
C SER A 377 -25.84 -35.10 4.97
N ASP A 378 -26.54 -34.18 4.33
CA ASP A 378 -27.31 -34.45 3.10
C ASP A 378 -26.62 -33.84 1.87
N PHE A 379 -26.92 -34.40 0.69
CA PHE A 379 -26.43 -33.85 -0.57
C PHE A 379 -27.07 -32.49 -0.85
N ASP A 380 -26.26 -31.57 -1.34
CA ASP A 380 -26.71 -30.27 -1.81
C ASP A 380 -27.13 -30.38 -3.29
N ILE A 381 -28.39 -30.80 -3.49
CA ILE A 381 -29.02 -30.86 -4.81
C ILE A 381 -29.77 -29.54 -5.04
N GLN A 382 -29.24 -28.71 -5.93
CA GLN A 382 -29.83 -27.42 -6.25
C GLN A 382 -31.00 -27.60 -7.25
N TYR A 383 -32.13 -26.98 -6.97
CA TYR A 383 -33.24 -26.83 -7.91
C TYR A 383 -33.05 -25.60 -8.78
N PHE A 384 -33.32 -25.75 -10.08
CA PHE A 384 -33.31 -24.65 -11.02
C PHE A 384 -34.47 -24.76 -12.03
N LYS A 385 -35.35 -23.75 -12.04
CA LYS A 385 -36.37 -23.59 -13.08
C LYS A 385 -35.80 -22.69 -14.17
N SER A 386 -35.43 -23.29 -15.29
CA SER A 386 -34.87 -22.56 -16.43
C SER A 386 -35.96 -21.76 -17.15
N SER A 387 -35.58 -20.65 -17.77
CA SER A 387 -36.39 -19.87 -18.71
C SER A 387 -36.54 -20.56 -20.08
N TYR A 388 -35.64 -21.49 -20.42
CA TYR A 388 -35.72 -22.24 -21.67
C TYR A 388 -36.87 -23.26 -21.66
N SER A 389 -37.54 -23.42 -22.80
CA SER A 389 -38.66 -24.35 -22.96
C SER A 389 -38.20 -25.79 -23.18
N THR A 390 -39.09 -26.74 -22.93
CA THR A 390 -38.83 -28.17 -23.13
C THR A 390 -38.33 -28.45 -24.55
N SER A 391 -38.89 -27.79 -25.57
CA SER A 391 -38.44 -27.90 -26.97
C SER A 391 -36.96 -27.54 -27.15
N TYR A 392 -36.50 -26.49 -26.47
CA TYR A 392 -35.10 -26.09 -26.49
C TYR A 392 -34.21 -27.12 -25.79
N PHE A 393 -34.61 -27.65 -24.64
CA PHE A 393 -33.87 -28.71 -23.96
C PHE A 393 -33.70 -29.98 -24.82
N LEU A 394 -34.74 -30.33 -25.60
CA LEU A 394 -34.69 -31.49 -26.49
C LEU A 394 -33.76 -31.29 -27.68
N SER A 395 -33.64 -30.07 -28.21
CA SER A 395 -32.94 -29.77 -29.48
C SER A 395 -31.62 -29.01 -29.33
N GLY A 396 -31.38 -28.39 -28.19
CA GLY A 396 -30.28 -27.47 -27.93
C GLY A 396 -28.91 -28.13 -28.06
N GLU A 397 -28.00 -27.42 -28.74
CA GLU A 397 -26.66 -27.95 -28.98
C GLU A 397 -25.66 -27.65 -27.86
N ASP A 398 -25.84 -26.53 -27.14
CA ASP A 398 -24.89 -26.01 -26.14
C ASP A 398 -25.53 -25.80 -24.74
N LEU A 399 -26.59 -26.56 -24.45
CA LEU A 399 -27.44 -26.40 -23.26
C LEU A 399 -26.66 -26.32 -21.95
N ALA A 400 -25.58 -27.09 -21.80
CA ALA A 400 -24.77 -27.09 -20.57
C ALA A 400 -24.16 -25.70 -20.29
N ASN A 401 -23.63 -25.02 -21.32
CA ASN A 401 -23.08 -23.68 -21.20
C ASN A 401 -24.18 -22.63 -21.04
N ASP A 402 -25.30 -22.79 -21.75
CA ASP A 402 -26.46 -21.90 -21.64
C ASP A 402 -27.06 -21.92 -20.22
N LEU A 403 -27.20 -23.11 -19.61
CA LEU A 403 -27.61 -23.27 -18.22
C LEU A 403 -26.60 -22.67 -17.25
N ALA A 404 -25.30 -22.91 -17.45
CA ALA A 404 -24.26 -22.34 -16.60
C ALA A 404 -24.26 -20.80 -16.62
N ARG A 405 -24.56 -20.20 -17.79
CA ARG A 405 -24.72 -18.75 -17.96
C ARG A 405 -26.00 -18.24 -17.30
N GLU A 406 -27.12 -18.92 -17.51
CA GLU A 406 -28.42 -18.57 -16.92
C GLU A 406 -28.37 -18.60 -15.38
N MET A 407 -27.73 -19.63 -14.83
CA MET A 407 -27.50 -19.83 -13.39
C MET A 407 -26.33 -18.99 -12.85
N LYS A 408 -25.55 -18.35 -13.72
CA LYS A 408 -24.42 -17.49 -13.35
C LYS A 408 -23.36 -18.22 -12.50
N LEU A 409 -23.14 -19.51 -12.78
CA LEU A 409 -22.32 -20.40 -11.93
C LEU A 409 -20.88 -19.91 -11.72
N TYR A 410 -20.35 -19.15 -12.68
CA TYR A 410 -18.99 -18.63 -12.61
C TYR A 410 -18.92 -17.11 -12.47
N GLU A 411 -20.05 -16.42 -12.21
CA GLU A 411 -20.04 -14.97 -11.94
C GLU A 411 -19.41 -14.64 -10.58
N ASN A 412 -19.62 -15.51 -9.59
CA ASN A 412 -19.01 -15.42 -8.28
C ASN A 412 -17.97 -16.53 -8.11
N ALA A 413 -16.82 -16.21 -7.51
CA ALA A 413 -15.81 -17.21 -7.20
C ALA A 413 -16.35 -18.15 -6.11
N THR A 414 -16.52 -19.43 -6.42
CA THR A 414 -16.73 -20.46 -5.41
C THR A 414 -15.40 -20.78 -4.74
N LEU A 415 -15.42 -21.14 -3.46
CA LEU A 415 -14.21 -21.54 -2.75
C LEU A 415 -13.69 -22.89 -3.22
N ASP A 416 -14.59 -23.78 -3.61
CA ASP A 416 -14.33 -25.18 -3.94
C ASP A 416 -14.66 -25.45 -5.41
N ARG A 417 -13.89 -26.37 -6.02
CA ARG A 417 -14.02 -26.69 -7.43
C ARG A 417 -15.20 -27.64 -7.65
N LYS A 418 -16.18 -27.21 -8.44
CA LYS A 418 -17.37 -28.01 -8.75
C LYS A 418 -17.28 -28.57 -10.18
N ASN A 419 -17.60 -29.85 -10.32
CA ASN A 419 -18.00 -30.47 -11.58
C ASN A 419 -19.52 -30.60 -11.56
N TYR A 420 -20.17 -29.78 -12.38
CA TYR A 420 -21.61 -29.63 -12.40
C TYR A 420 -22.24 -30.71 -13.28
N ILE A 421 -23.25 -31.36 -12.72
CA ILE A 421 -24.15 -32.26 -13.43
C ILE A 421 -25.58 -31.75 -13.34
N PHE A 422 -26.12 -31.37 -14.48
CA PHE A 422 -27.50 -30.95 -14.63
C PHE A 422 -28.38 -32.17 -14.97
N PHE A 423 -29.20 -32.59 -14.01
CA PHE A 423 -30.25 -33.57 -14.21
C PHE A 423 -31.50 -32.88 -14.77
N ILE A 424 -31.72 -33.03 -16.08
CA ILE A 424 -32.77 -32.33 -16.83
C ILE A 424 -34.06 -33.17 -16.83
N ASP A 425 -35.18 -32.58 -16.42
CA ASP A 425 -36.49 -33.24 -16.43
C ASP A 425 -37.13 -33.30 -17.85
N VAL A 426 -36.46 -34.02 -18.75
CA VAL A 426 -36.89 -34.32 -20.11
C VAL A 426 -36.62 -35.79 -20.45
N PRO A 427 -37.34 -36.41 -21.41
CA PRO A 427 -37.16 -37.82 -21.77
C PRO A 427 -35.79 -38.14 -22.36
N SER A 428 -35.16 -37.19 -23.06
CA SER A 428 -33.90 -37.36 -23.79
C SER A 428 -33.33 -35.99 -24.22
N LEU A 429 -32.16 -35.99 -24.85
CA LEU A 429 -31.49 -34.81 -25.40
C LEU A 429 -31.14 -35.01 -26.89
N LYS A 430 -30.75 -33.93 -27.58
CA LYS A 430 -30.25 -33.93 -28.96
C LYS A 430 -31.21 -34.61 -29.97
N ASN A 431 -32.51 -34.35 -29.83
CA ASN A 431 -33.59 -34.93 -30.61
C ASN A 431 -33.63 -36.48 -30.51
N ASN A 432 -33.71 -37.01 -29.28
CA ASN A 432 -33.68 -38.45 -28.96
C ASN A 432 -32.38 -39.18 -29.33
N LYS A 433 -31.26 -38.47 -29.52
CA LYS A 433 -29.97 -39.10 -29.87
C LYS A 433 -29.05 -39.35 -28.68
N ALA A 434 -29.33 -38.73 -27.54
CA ALA A 434 -28.47 -38.83 -26.38
C ALA A 434 -29.28 -38.79 -25.07
N CYS A 435 -28.75 -39.44 -24.04
CA CYS A 435 -29.23 -39.28 -22.67
C CYS A 435 -28.44 -38.23 -21.90
N GLY A 436 -27.17 -38.05 -22.24
CA GLY A 436 -26.31 -37.03 -21.63
C GLY A 436 -25.19 -36.62 -22.58
N TYR A 437 -24.48 -35.56 -22.19
CA TYR A 437 -23.20 -35.17 -22.77
C TYR A 437 -22.45 -34.25 -21.79
N ALA A 438 -21.14 -34.18 -21.96
CA ALA A 438 -20.25 -33.38 -21.11
C ALA A 438 -19.18 -32.63 -21.91
N GLY A 439 -18.54 -31.66 -21.26
CA GLY A 439 -17.28 -31.10 -21.75
C GLY A 439 -16.14 -32.12 -21.64
N MET A 440 -15.15 -32.04 -22.52
CA MET A 440 -14.08 -33.03 -22.56
C MET A 440 -12.71 -32.45 -22.93
N PRO A 441 -11.83 -32.20 -21.93
CA PRO A 441 -12.15 -32.07 -20.51
C PRO A 441 -13.03 -30.83 -20.25
N GLY A 442 -13.71 -30.81 -19.11
CA GLY A 442 -14.65 -29.75 -18.74
C GLY A 442 -15.10 -29.84 -17.28
N LEU A 443 -16.12 -29.06 -16.92
CA LEU A 443 -16.75 -29.08 -15.60
C LEU A 443 -18.28 -29.01 -15.68
N LEU A 444 -18.85 -29.19 -16.87
CA LEU A 444 -20.28 -29.08 -17.12
C LEU A 444 -20.73 -30.34 -17.85
N SER A 445 -21.80 -30.95 -17.34
CA SER A 445 -22.45 -32.11 -17.95
C SER A 445 -23.96 -32.02 -17.78
N VAL A 446 -24.70 -32.54 -18.75
CA VAL A 446 -26.16 -32.63 -18.71
C VAL A 446 -26.59 -34.07 -18.85
N TYR A 447 -27.69 -34.44 -18.20
CA TYR A 447 -28.27 -35.78 -18.28
C TYR A 447 -29.80 -35.76 -18.13
N ALA A 448 -30.52 -36.42 -19.02
CA ALA A 448 -31.97 -36.52 -19.03
C ALA A 448 -32.49 -37.50 -17.98
N VAL A 449 -33.38 -37.05 -17.10
CA VAL A 449 -34.00 -37.86 -16.03
C VAL A 449 -35.53 -37.91 -16.08
N GLY A 450 -36.12 -37.27 -17.08
CA GLY A 450 -37.57 -37.26 -17.25
C GLY A 450 -38.12 -38.60 -17.76
N PRO A 451 -39.43 -38.85 -17.56
CA PRO A 451 -40.07 -40.06 -18.04
C PRO A 451 -40.08 -40.11 -19.57
N THR A 452 -39.91 -41.30 -20.13
CA THR A 452 -39.83 -41.53 -21.58
C THR A 452 -41.21 -41.56 -22.23
N ASN A 453 -41.39 -40.84 -23.35
CA ASN A 453 -42.64 -40.84 -24.12
C ASN A 453 -42.71 -41.94 -25.20
N SER A 454 -41.62 -42.68 -25.45
CA SER A 454 -41.53 -43.69 -26.51
C SER A 454 -40.60 -44.84 -26.14
N GLY A 455 -41.05 -46.08 -26.32
CA GLY A 455 -40.37 -47.31 -25.87
C GLY A 455 -39.12 -47.77 -26.64
N SER A 456 -38.39 -46.88 -27.33
CA SER A 456 -37.20 -47.25 -28.13
C SER A 456 -35.85 -46.87 -27.50
N SER A 457 -35.79 -46.01 -26.48
CA SER A 457 -34.59 -45.74 -25.69
C SER A 457 -34.95 -45.08 -24.36
N THR A 458 -34.57 -45.68 -23.22
CA THR A 458 -34.88 -45.12 -21.90
C THR A 458 -33.62 -44.54 -21.25
N CYS A 459 -33.61 -43.23 -20.97
CA CYS A 459 -32.51 -42.58 -20.24
C CYS A 459 -32.54 -42.82 -18.72
N VAL A 460 -33.60 -43.47 -18.25
CA VAL A 460 -33.86 -43.81 -16.85
C VAL A 460 -34.38 -45.25 -16.75
N GLY A 461 -34.45 -45.77 -15.53
CA GLY A 461 -34.96 -47.12 -15.25
C GLY A 461 -33.88 -48.20 -15.27
N LYS A 462 -34.22 -49.44 -14.92
CA LYS A 462 -33.24 -50.51 -14.69
C LYS A 462 -32.39 -50.80 -15.93
N SER A 463 -31.08 -50.94 -15.73
CA SER A 463 -30.12 -51.36 -16.76
C SER A 463 -29.05 -52.27 -16.15
N LEU A 464 -29.21 -53.57 -16.40
CA LEU A 464 -28.28 -54.61 -15.92
C LEU A 464 -28.08 -54.49 -14.40
N ASN A 465 -26.86 -54.23 -13.95
CA ASN A 465 -26.46 -54.06 -12.55
C ASN A 465 -26.73 -52.66 -11.96
N PHE A 466 -27.39 -51.77 -12.70
CA PHE A 466 -27.92 -50.51 -12.18
C PHE A 466 -29.45 -50.58 -12.10
N GLU A 467 -30.02 -50.21 -10.95
CA GLU A 467 -31.45 -50.02 -10.75
C GLU A 467 -31.95 -48.78 -11.50
N ASN A 468 -31.06 -47.82 -11.80
CA ASN A 468 -31.37 -46.69 -12.67
C ASN A 468 -30.26 -46.40 -13.69
N TYR A 469 -30.61 -46.34 -14.97
CA TYR A 469 -29.71 -46.02 -16.08
C TYR A 469 -29.04 -44.65 -15.91
N ALA A 470 -29.73 -43.70 -15.28
CA ALA A 470 -29.18 -42.40 -14.95
C ALA A 470 -28.02 -42.46 -13.94
N SER A 471 -27.98 -43.47 -13.05
CA SER A 471 -26.85 -43.71 -12.15
C SER A 471 -25.56 -44.03 -12.91
N LYS A 472 -25.68 -44.82 -13.99
CA LYS A 472 -24.59 -45.06 -14.95
C LYS A 472 -24.21 -43.78 -15.68
N GLY A 473 -25.23 -43.08 -16.18
CA GLY A 473 -25.09 -41.88 -17.00
C GLY A 473 -24.30 -40.77 -16.32
N TRP A 474 -24.65 -40.40 -15.09
CA TRP A 474 -23.97 -39.29 -14.43
C TRP A 474 -22.49 -39.58 -14.16
N VAL A 475 -22.13 -40.83 -13.86
CA VAL A 475 -20.74 -41.24 -13.69
C VAL A 475 -19.99 -41.15 -15.02
N HIS A 476 -20.60 -41.65 -16.12
CA HIS A 476 -20.04 -41.58 -17.47
C HIS A 476 -19.74 -40.13 -17.89
N GLU A 477 -20.74 -39.24 -17.79
CA GLU A 477 -20.56 -37.84 -18.17
C GLU A 477 -19.55 -37.11 -17.27
N SER A 478 -19.50 -37.46 -15.98
CA SER A 478 -18.51 -36.89 -15.05
C SER A 478 -17.07 -37.28 -15.42
N LEU A 479 -16.85 -38.48 -15.95
CA LEU A 479 -15.53 -38.95 -16.40
C LEU A 479 -15.08 -38.24 -17.68
N HIS A 480 -15.99 -37.93 -18.60
CA HIS A 480 -15.68 -37.07 -19.75
C HIS A 480 -15.15 -35.70 -19.33
N ASN A 481 -15.76 -35.08 -18.31
CA ASN A 481 -15.27 -33.83 -17.73
C ASN A 481 -13.82 -33.93 -17.21
N LEU A 482 -13.37 -35.12 -16.77
CA LEU A 482 -11.97 -35.36 -16.39
C LEU A 482 -11.02 -35.55 -17.59
N GLY A 483 -11.57 -35.70 -18.80
CA GLY A 483 -10.84 -35.93 -20.04
C GLY A 483 -10.74 -37.39 -20.46
N VAL A 484 -11.64 -38.27 -19.96
CA VAL A 484 -11.68 -39.68 -20.39
C VAL A 484 -12.35 -39.78 -21.77
N ASP A 485 -11.70 -40.45 -22.72
CA ASP A 485 -12.24 -40.74 -24.05
C ASP A 485 -13.19 -41.94 -24.03
N HIS A 486 -14.04 -42.05 -25.06
CA HIS A 486 -14.81 -43.27 -25.25
C HIS A 486 -13.91 -44.47 -25.49
N THR A 487 -14.20 -45.59 -24.83
CA THR A 487 -13.44 -46.83 -25.01
C THR A 487 -13.75 -47.50 -26.35
N ILE A 488 -12.72 -48.10 -26.93
CA ILE A 488 -12.79 -48.91 -28.14
C ILE A 488 -12.66 -50.39 -27.72
N ASN A 489 -13.42 -51.28 -28.36
CA ASN A 489 -13.32 -52.73 -28.20
C ASN A 489 -13.69 -53.33 -26.82
N ASP A 490 -14.51 -52.64 -26.01
CA ASP A 490 -15.18 -53.25 -24.86
C ASP A 490 -16.65 -52.85 -24.84
N SER A 491 -17.52 -53.83 -25.07
CA SER A 491 -18.95 -53.59 -25.26
C SER A 491 -19.68 -53.24 -23.96
N CYS A 492 -19.09 -53.56 -22.80
CA CYS A 492 -19.71 -53.43 -21.49
C CYS A 492 -18.91 -52.53 -20.54
N ASP A 493 -17.95 -51.77 -21.09
CA ASP A 493 -17.26 -50.72 -20.37
C ASP A 493 -18.17 -49.49 -20.21
N LEU A 494 -18.10 -48.87 -19.03
CA LEU A 494 -18.90 -47.69 -18.69
C LEU A 494 -18.70 -46.57 -19.71
N MET A 495 -17.47 -46.36 -20.17
CA MET A 495 -17.09 -45.27 -21.09
C MET A 495 -17.22 -45.66 -22.56
N ARG A 496 -18.02 -46.69 -22.89
CA ARG A 496 -18.29 -47.01 -24.30
C ARG A 496 -19.11 -45.91 -24.99
N GLY A 497 -18.76 -45.56 -26.23
CA GLY A 497 -19.45 -44.52 -27.00
C GLY A 497 -20.73 -44.95 -27.72
N SER A 498 -20.86 -46.22 -28.14
CA SER A 498 -22.07 -46.69 -28.86
C SER A 498 -22.25 -48.20 -28.83
N GLY A 499 -23.51 -48.65 -28.83
CA GLY A 499 -23.94 -50.06 -28.88
C GLY A 499 -24.26 -50.69 -27.52
N ASP A 500 -24.84 -51.88 -27.54
CA ASP A 500 -25.45 -52.48 -26.35
C ASP A 500 -24.47 -53.33 -25.53
N CYS A 501 -24.66 -53.31 -24.20
CA CYS A 501 -24.04 -54.27 -23.30
C CYS A 501 -25.06 -55.36 -22.95
N ASN A 502 -24.68 -56.61 -23.18
CA ASN A 502 -25.52 -57.78 -22.91
C ASN A 502 -25.12 -58.52 -21.62
N SER A 503 -24.29 -57.92 -20.76
CA SER A 503 -23.77 -58.58 -19.55
C SER A 503 -23.88 -57.70 -18.30
N VAL A 504 -22.77 -57.28 -17.70
CA VAL A 504 -22.72 -56.33 -16.58
C VAL A 504 -21.89 -55.13 -17.00
N TRP A 505 -22.32 -53.95 -16.61
CA TRP A 505 -21.50 -52.75 -16.79
C TRP A 505 -20.27 -52.87 -15.90
N THR A 506 -19.11 -52.64 -16.49
CA THR A 506 -17.80 -52.64 -15.84
C THR A 506 -17.10 -51.31 -16.08
N MET A 507 -15.97 -51.07 -15.42
CA MET A 507 -15.20 -49.84 -15.58
C MET A 507 -13.74 -50.21 -15.78
N ASP A 508 -13.25 -50.10 -17.02
CA ASP A 508 -11.90 -50.45 -17.44
C ASP A 508 -11.38 -51.71 -16.73
N LYS A 509 -12.09 -52.82 -16.92
CA LYS A 509 -11.90 -54.06 -16.15
C LYS A 509 -10.44 -54.56 -16.17
N ASP A 510 -9.74 -54.32 -17.29
CA ASP A 510 -8.35 -54.74 -17.52
C ASP A 510 -7.34 -53.67 -17.06
N ARG A 511 -7.83 -52.51 -16.59
CA ARG A 511 -7.06 -51.38 -16.05
C ARG A 511 -5.95 -50.91 -17.00
N ASN A 512 -6.27 -50.85 -18.28
CA ASN A 512 -5.30 -50.53 -19.32
C ASN A 512 -5.73 -49.36 -20.22
N LYS A 513 -6.88 -48.72 -19.94
CA LYS A 513 -7.42 -47.60 -20.72
C LYS A 513 -7.32 -46.26 -20.00
N TYR A 514 -8.16 -46.06 -18.99
CA TYR A 514 -8.30 -44.81 -18.23
C TYR A 514 -8.22 -45.01 -16.71
N VAL A 515 -8.25 -46.25 -16.24
CA VAL A 515 -7.98 -46.65 -14.85
C VAL A 515 -6.58 -47.25 -14.80
N GLY A 516 -5.61 -46.55 -14.25
CA GLY A 516 -4.22 -47.03 -14.18
C GLY A 516 -3.41 -46.85 -15.47
N SER A 517 -4.05 -46.40 -16.54
CA SER A 517 -3.45 -46.08 -17.86
C SER A 517 -4.08 -44.81 -18.42
N ALA A 518 -3.49 -44.24 -19.48
CA ALA A 518 -3.99 -43.04 -20.15
C ALA A 518 -4.13 -43.23 -21.68
N THR A 519 -4.33 -44.46 -22.15
CA THR A 519 -4.51 -44.72 -23.60
C THR A 519 -5.87 -44.25 -24.11
N GLN A 520 -6.83 -44.01 -23.23
CA GLN A 520 -8.16 -43.47 -23.55
C GLN A 520 -8.36 -42.13 -22.83
N GLY A 521 -7.45 -41.20 -23.11
CA GLY A 521 -7.48 -39.83 -22.59
C GLY A 521 -6.62 -39.64 -21.34
N VAL A 522 -7.14 -40.02 -20.17
CA VAL A 522 -6.53 -39.72 -18.87
C VAL A 522 -6.48 -40.93 -17.94
N ASN A 523 -5.40 -41.05 -17.16
CA ASN A 523 -5.36 -41.94 -16.00
C ASN A 523 -6.05 -41.28 -14.80
N ILE A 524 -7.29 -41.69 -14.53
CA ILE A 524 -8.11 -41.07 -13.49
C ILE A 524 -7.57 -41.29 -12.07
N LEU A 525 -6.74 -42.33 -11.85
CA LEU A 525 -6.13 -42.60 -10.53
C LEU A 525 -5.06 -41.57 -10.15
N THR A 526 -4.60 -40.77 -11.12
CA THR A 526 -3.62 -39.70 -10.89
C THR A 526 -4.27 -38.37 -10.55
N LEU A 527 -5.59 -38.30 -10.43
CA LEU A 527 -6.34 -37.05 -10.30
C LEU A 527 -6.76 -36.74 -8.87
N ARG A 528 -6.64 -35.47 -8.50
CA ARG A 528 -7.04 -34.93 -7.20
C ARG A 528 -8.54 -34.60 -7.15
N VAL A 529 -9.38 -35.58 -7.48
CA VAL A 529 -10.85 -35.42 -7.64
C VAL A 529 -11.66 -36.37 -6.77
N TRP A 530 -10.98 -37.30 -6.10
CA TRP A 530 -11.61 -38.35 -5.31
C TRP A 530 -11.78 -37.93 -3.85
N LYS A 531 -12.82 -38.49 -3.23
CA LYS A 531 -13.13 -38.26 -1.82
C LYS A 531 -11.92 -38.61 -0.92
N GLY A 532 -11.50 -37.65 -0.10
CA GLY A 532 -10.35 -37.79 0.81
C GLY A 532 -8.99 -37.45 0.20
N TYR A 533 -8.93 -37.12 -1.09
CA TYR A 533 -7.67 -36.84 -1.80
C TYR A 533 -7.44 -35.35 -2.08
N THR A 534 -8.38 -34.46 -1.72
CA THR A 534 -8.28 -33.00 -1.96
C THR A 534 -6.92 -32.40 -1.57
N SER A 535 -6.33 -32.84 -0.46
CA SER A 535 -5.06 -32.29 0.06
C SER A 535 -3.80 -32.99 -0.49
N ASP A 536 -3.93 -34.06 -1.27
CA ASP A 536 -2.80 -34.84 -1.77
C ASP A 536 -2.12 -34.10 -2.93
N GLN A 537 -0.93 -33.54 -2.66
CA GLN A 537 -0.15 -32.80 -3.65
C GLN A 537 0.56 -33.71 -4.67
N ASN A 538 0.59 -35.02 -4.46
CA ASN A 538 1.12 -35.97 -5.45
C ASN A 538 0.14 -36.24 -6.59
N LEU A 539 -1.14 -35.90 -6.39
CA LEU A 539 -2.18 -36.05 -7.39
C LEU A 539 -2.36 -34.77 -8.20
N ARG A 540 -2.65 -34.96 -9.48
CA ARG A 540 -2.81 -33.90 -10.46
C ARG A 540 -4.12 -33.15 -10.24
N ALA A 541 -4.02 -31.84 -10.11
CA ALA A 541 -5.11 -30.90 -10.22
C ALA A 541 -4.73 -29.84 -11.27
N SER A 542 -5.25 -29.97 -12.49
CA SER A 542 -4.98 -29.02 -13.57
C SER A 542 -6.00 -27.89 -13.60
N CYS A 543 -5.58 -26.71 -14.03
CA CYS A 543 -6.50 -25.66 -14.46
C CYS A 543 -7.45 -26.14 -15.58
N SER A 544 -8.65 -25.59 -15.62
CA SER A 544 -9.63 -25.78 -16.68
C SER A 544 -9.84 -24.48 -17.44
N ILE A 545 -9.72 -24.52 -18.76
CA ILE A 545 -9.95 -23.38 -19.66
C ILE A 545 -11.20 -23.69 -20.48
N GLN A 546 -12.22 -22.85 -20.35
CA GLN A 546 -13.45 -23.03 -21.13
C GLN A 546 -13.24 -22.53 -22.56
N TYR A 547 -13.25 -23.48 -23.49
CA TYR A 547 -12.82 -23.31 -24.88
C TYR A 547 -13.82 -22.56 -25.77
N ALA A 548 -15.11 -22.69 -25.46
CA ALA A 548 -16.21 -22.04 -26.17
C ALA A 548 -16.86 -21.00 -25.26
N TRP A 549 -16.77 -19.75 -25.69
CA TRP A 549 -17.32 -18.52 -25.14
C TRP A 549 -18.34 -18.60 -23.98
N ILE A 550 -17.73 -18.51 -22.80
CA ILE A 550 -18.13 -17.67 -21.66
C ILE A 550 -19.27 -18.23 -20.80
N ALA A 551 -19.01 -18.72 -19.58
CA ALA A 551 -20.06 -18.91 -18.57
C ALA A 551 -20.13 -17.76 -17.54
N ARG A 552 -20.00 -16.52 -18.03
CA ARG A 552 -20.13 -15.23 -17.33
C ARG A 552 -20.83 -14.19 -18.23
N ASN A 553 -21.54 -13.22 -17.68
CA ASN A 553 -22.20 -12.19 -18.50
C ASN A 553 -21.29 -11.03 -18.93
N ASP A 554 -20.08 -10.92 -18.37
CA ASP A 554 -19.12 -9.84 -18.66
C ASP A 554 -18.31 -10.04 -19.95
N GLY A 555 -18.45 -11.18 -20.62
CA GLY A 555 -17.74 -11.48 -21.88
C GLY A 555 -16.25 -11.81 -21.72
N LEU A 556 -15.73 -11.84 -20.48
CA LEU A 556 -14.31 -12.08 -20.22
C LEU A 556 -14.00 -13.58 -20.19
N ARG A 557 -12.84 -13.97 -20.73
CA ARG A 557 -12.31 -15.32 -20.59
C ARG A 557 -11.63 -15.48 -19.23
N TYR A 558 -11.74 -16.68 -18.67
CA TYR A 558 -11.14 -17.02 -17.39
C TYR A 558 -10.60 -18.45 -17.40
N ALA A 559 -9.61 -18.70 -16.55
CA ALA A 559 -9.24 -20.05 -16.13
C ALA A 559 -9.81 -20.34 -14.74
N LEU A 560 -10.22 -21.59 -14.54
CA LEU A 560 -10.58 -22.14 -13.24
C LEU A 560 -9.39 -22.97 -12.76
N CYS A 561 -8.68 -22.50 -11.74
CA CYS A 561 -7.45 -23.14 -11.28
C CYS A 561 -7.58 -23.60 -9.83
N PRO A 562 -7.07 -24.79 -9.47
CA PRO A 562 -6.93 -25.17 -8.07
C PRO A 562 -5.82 -24.35 -7.41
N THR A 563 -5.97 -24.06 -6.12
CA THR A 563 -4.92 -23.47 -5.28
C THR A 563 -3.73 -24.44 -5.17
N GLY A 564 -2.55 -23.88 -4.94
CA GLY A 564 -1.25 -24.55 -5.04
C GLY A 564 -0.42 -23.98 -6.19
N SER A 565 0.61 -24.72 -6.58
CA SER A 565 1.48 -24.38 -7.71
C SER A 565 0.81 -24.75 -9.03
N GLN A 566 0.69 -23.80 -9.95
CA GLN A 566 0.09 -23.99 -11.26
C GLN A 566 0.86 -23.21 -12.33
N PHE A 567 0.91 -23.75 -13.54
CA PHE A 567 1.33 -22.99 -14.71
C PHE A 567 0.21 -22.05 -15.13
N ILE A 568 0.49 -20.74 -15.12
CA ILE A 568 -0.38 -19.73 -15.75
C ILE A 568 0.16 -19.48 -17.15
N GLY A 569 -0.71 -19.59 -18.14
CA GLY A 569 -0.43 -19.22 -19.52
C GLY A 569 -1.22 -18.00 -20.01
N ALA A 570 -1.07 -17.65 -21.29
CA ALA A 570 -2.04 -16.81 -22.00
C ALA A 570 -3.34 -17.59 -22.27
N LEU A 571 -4.51 -16.93 -22.23
CA LEU A 571 -5.81 -17.58 -22.44
C LEU A 571 -6.31 -17.49 -23.89
N THR A 572 -5.88 -16.47 -24.61
CA THR A 572 -6.54 -16.08 -25.87
C THR A 572 -5.61 -16.11 -27.05
N TYR A 573 -4.40 -15.59 -26.87
CA TYR A 573 -3.52 -15.28 -27.99
C TYR A 573 -2.27 -16.14 -27.95
N CYS A 574 -1.70 -16.34 -29.12
CA CYS A 574 -0.36 -16.84 -29.32
C CYS A 574 0.38 -15.79 -30.15
N TRP A 575 1.69 -15.68 -29.95
CA TRP A 575 2.55 -14.69 -30.59
C TRP A 575 3.69 -15.39 -31.31
N ASP A 576 4.17 -14.73 -32.36
CA ASP A 576 5.46 -14.98 -32.97
C ASP A 576 6.51 -14.02 -32.37
N GLY A 577 7.79 -14.39 -32.46
CA GLY A 577 8.89 -13.49 -32.08
C GLY A 577 8.89 -13.03 -30.62
N ILE A 578 8.43 -13.86 -29.69
CA ILE A 578 8.58 -13.58 -28.25
C ILE A 578 10.07 -13.60 -27.90
N SER A 579 10.57 -12.46 -27.40
CA SER A 579 11.95 -12.33 -26.90
C SER A 579 12.02 -12.15 -25.38
N ARG A 580 10.96 -11.58 -24.79
CA ARG A 580 10.84 -11.38 -23.34
C ARG A 580 9.38 -11.40 -22.92
N VAL A 581 9.09 -12.02 -21.78
CA VAL A 581 7.76 -11.98 -21.17
C VAL A 581 7.83 -11.77 -19.67
N GLU A 582 6.87 -11.06 -19.12
CA GLU A 582 6.75 -10.81 -17.68
C GLU A 582 5.30 -10.98 -17.25
N LEU A 583 5.09 -11.71 -16.15
CA LEU A 583 3.77 -11.83 -15.54
C LEU A 583 3.60 -10.74 -14.49
N GLN A 584 2.45 -10.06 -14.50
CA GLN A 584 2.09 -9.11 -13.48
C GLN A 584 0.73 -9.44 -12.89
N VAL A 585 0.52 -9.11 -11.62
CA VAL A 585 -0.71 -9.35 -10.88
C VAL A 585 -1.31 -8.03 -10.39
N TRP A 586 -2.64 -7.90 -10.44
CA TRP A 586 -3.31 -6.70 -9.96
C TRP A 586 -3.51 -6.77 -8.44
N ARG A 587 -2.84 -5.89 -7.70
CA ARG A 587 -2.93 -5.76 -6.23
C ARG A 587 -2.82 -4.30 -5.82
N ASN A 588 -3.50 -3.89 -4.76
CA ASN A 588 -3.43 -2.52 -4.21
C ASN A 588 -3.66 -1.41 -5.27
N ASN A 589 -4.63 -1.61 -6.16
CA ASN A 589 -4.94 -0.71 -7.29
C ASN A 589 -3.76 -0.44 -8.25
N GLY A 590 -2.87 -1.41 -8.42
CA GLY A 590 -1.76 -1.35 -9.36
C GLY A 590 -1.32 -2.73 -9.85
N TRP A 591 -0.44 -2.72 -10.84
CA TRP A 591 0.22 -3.92 -11.34
C TRP A 591 1.53 -4.15 -10.59
N GLU A 592 1.63 -5.31 -9.96
CA GLU A 592 2.84 -5.79 -9.28
C GLU A 592 3.52 -6.85 -10.15
N SER A 593 4.84 -6.75 -10.33
CA SER A 593 5.61 -7.74 -11.08
C SER A 593 5.72 -9.05 -10.32
N LEU A 594 5.40 -10.16 -10.99
CA LEU A 594 5.76 -11.51 -10.53
C LEU A 594 7.09 -11.99 -11.15
N GLY A 595 7.77 -11.13 -11.90
CA GLY A 595 9.03 -11.42 -12.57
C GLY A 595 8.88 -12.07 -13.95
N GLU A 596 10.03 -12.40 -14.53
CA GLU A 596 10.15 -12.95 -15.88
C GLU A 596 9.45 -14.32 -16.01
N GLY A 597 8.84 -14.55 -17.17
CA GLY A 597 8.22 -15.82 -17.54
C GLY A 597 8.94 -16.49 -18.71
N ASN A 598 8.38 -17.59 -19.20
CA ASN A 598 8.85 -18.33 -20.37
C ASN A 598 7.77 -18.32 -21.46
N HIS A 599 8.03 -18.90 -22.62
CA HIS A 599 6.99 -19.12 -23.63
C HIS A 599 7.08 -20.52 -24.23
N HIS A 600 5.93 -21.11 -24.56
CA HIS A 600 5.82 -22.47 -25.09
C HIS A 600 4.55 -22.60 -25.96
N SER A 601 4.45 -23.66 -26.77
CA SER A 601 3.23 -23.95 -27.53
C SER A 601 2.08 -24.44 -26.64
N GLU A 602 2.38 -24.94 -25.43
CA GLU A 602 1.43 -25.41 -24.41
C GLU A 602 1.67 -24.67 -23.08
N PRO A 603 1.33 -23.37 -22.98
CA PRO A 603 1.67 -22.52 -21.83
C PRO A 603 0.94 -22.88 -20.53
N TRP A 604 -0.15 -23.64 -20.60
CA TRP A 604 -0.85 -24.15 -19.41
C TRP A 604 -0.40 -25.57 -19.03
N GLY A 605 0.61 -26.10 -19.72
CA GLY A 605 1.08 -27.47 -19.61
C GLY A 605 0.23 -28.47 -20.39
N LYS A 606 0.82 -29.63 -20.66
CA LYS A 606 0.29 -30.71 -21.53
C LYS A 606 -1.06 -31.33 -21.14
N PHE A 607 -1.57 -31.03 -19.95
CA PHE A 607 -2.81 -31.62 -19.42
C PHE A 607 -4.00 -30.67 -19.46
N VAL A 608 -3.78 -29.45 -19.94
CA VAL A 608 -4.83 -28.49 -20.22
C VAL A 608 -5.04 -28.51 -21.72
N ASN A 609 -6.28 -28.58 -22.19
CA ASN A 609 -6.58 -28.72 -23.61
C ASN A 609 -6.19 -27.48 -24.44
N TRP A 610 -5.30 -26.58 -24.01
CA TRP A 610 -4.97 -25.30 -24.67
C TRP A 610 -3.59 -25.34 -25.32
N LYS A 611 -3.51 -25.07 -26.64
CA LYS A 611 -2.25 -25.01 -27.37
C LYS A 611 -2.24 -24.01 -28.51
N CYS A 612 -1.05 -23.49 -28.81
CA CYS A 612 -0.78 -22.66 -29.97
C CYS A 612 -0.66 -23.49 -31.25
N SER A 613 -1.05 -22.87 -32.36
CA SER A 613 -0.74 -23.38 -33.71
C SER A 613 0.77 -23.43 -33.95
N SER A 614 1.20 -24.29 -34.88
CA SER A 614 2.60 -24.42 -35.26
C SER A 614 3.22 -23.07 -35.64
N GLY A 615 4.45 -22.81 -35.17
CA GLY A 615 5.17 -21.55 -35.39
C GLY A 615 4.86 -20.44 -34.39
N TYR A 616 3.86 -20.61 -33.52
CA TYR A 616 3.51 -19.66 -32.48
C TYR A 616 3.73 -20.22 -31.08
N THR A 617 3.99 -19.34 -30.13
CA THR A 617 4.10 -19.69 -28.71
C THR A 617 3.34 -18.68 -27.86
N ALA A 618 3.10 -19.02 -26.61
CA ALA A 618 2.43 -18.16 -25.66
C ALA A 618 3.21 -18.10 -24.34
N PRO A 619 3.16 -16.98 -23.62
CA PRO A 619 3.83 -16.81 -22.35
C PRO A 619 3.28 -17.78 -21.31
N TRP A 620 4.14 -18.23 -20.39
CA TRP A 620 3.74 -18.94 -19.19
C TRP A 620 4.68 -18.71 -18.02
N LYS A 621 4.17 -18.93 -16.81
CA LYS A 621 4.97 -18.93 -15.58
C LYS A 621 4.28 -19.78 -14.51
N GLU A 622 5.06 -20.49 -13.71
CA GLU A 622 4.56 -21.15 -12.51
C GLU A 622 4.30 -20.13 -11.40
N VAL A 623 3.13 -20.19 -10.78
CA VAL A 623 2.82 -19.41 -9.58
C VAL A 623 2.21 -20.31 -8.51
N THR A 624 2.43 -19.94 -7.25
CA THR A 624 1.79 -20.59 -6.10
C THR A 624 0.77 -19.64 -5.49
N VAL A 625 -0.49 -20.07 -5.42
CA VAL A 625 -1.58 -19.32 -4.79
C VAL A 625 -2.19 -20.16 -3.67
N THR A 626 -2.23 -19.62 -2.45
CA THR A 626 -2.69 -20.35 -1.26
C THR A 626 -4.14 -20.08 -0.88
N SER A 627 -4.73 -19.02 -1.43
CA SER A 627 -6.08 -18.57 -1.08
C SER A 627 -6.98 -18.61 -2.32
N PRO A 628 -8.19 -19.18 -2.22
CA PRO A 628 -9.17 -19.13 -3.30
C PRO A 628 -9.65 -17.69 -3.53
N GLY A 629 -10.17 -17.41 -4.72
CA GLY A 629 -10.68 -16.10 -5.11
C GLY A 629 -10.38 -15.70 -6.55
N LEU A 630 -10.98 -14.60 -6.99
CA LEU A 630 -10.73 -14.02 -8.31
C LEU A 630 -9.45 -13.18 -8.27
N GLN A 631 -8.47 -13.51 -9.12
CA GLN A 631 -7.25 -12.74 -9.28
C GLN A 631 -7.06 -12.35 -10.75
N LYS A 632 -6.77 -11.06 -10.96
CA LYS A 632 -6.48 -10.49 -12.28
C LYS A 632 -4.96 -10.47 -12.52
N TYR A 633 -4.56 -10.90 -13.71
CA TYR A 633 -3.18 -10.93 -14.18
C TYR A 633 -3.06 -10.21 -15.53
N ARG A 634 -1.83 -9.84 -15.89
CA ARG A 634 -1.50 -9.48 -17.27
C ARG A 634 -0.13 -10.01 -17.67
N TRP A 635 -0.01 -10.30 -18.95
CA TRP A 635 1.24 -10.60 -19.61
C TRP A 635 1.78 -9.34 -20.28
N MET A 636 3.04 -9.02 -19.98
CA MET A 636 3.83 -8.08 -20.78
C MET A 636 4.66 -8.88 -21.77
N ILE A 637 4.52 -8.62 -23.07
CA ILE A 637 5.24 -9.28 -24.16
C ILE A 637 6.13 -8.25 -24.84
N ASN A 638 7.44 -8.50 -24.90
CA ASN A 638 8.42 -7.57 -25.49
C ASN A 638 8.26 -6.12 -24.93
N ASN A 639 8.02 -6.00 -23.62
CA ASN A 639 7.76 -4.76 -22.87
C ASN A 639 6.48 -3.98 -23.26
N ARG A 640 5.51 -4.63 -23.92
CA ARG A 640 4.17 -4.08 -24.20
C ARG A 640 3.10 -4.94 -23.55
N GLU A 641 1.96 -4.34 -23.22
CA GLU A 641 0.83 -5.13 -22.71
C GLU A 641 0.35 -6.10 -23.80
N GLY A 642 0.33 -7.39 -23.47
CA GLY A 642 -0.05 -8.47 -24.38
C GLY A 642 -1.48 -8.96 -24.14
N GLU A 643 -1.73 -9.55 -22.98
CA GLU A 643 -3.06 -10.06 -22.60
C GLU A 643 -3.34 -9.78 -21.13
N VAL A 644 -4.57 -9.36 -20.83
CA VAL A 644 -5.11 -9.30 -19.46
C VAL A 644 -6.02 -10.51 -19.28
N LEU A 645 -5.83 -11.25 -18.19
CA LEU A 645 -6.57 -12.46 -17.90
C LEU A 645 -7.06 -12.50 -16.45
N ASN A 646 -8.14 -13.24 -16.23
CA ASN A 646 -8.69 -13.51 -14.91
C ASN A 646 -8.59 -14.99 -14.58
N ILE A 647 -8.22 -15.30 -13.35
CA ILE A 647 -8.19 -16.66 -12.84
C ILE A 647 -9.05 -16.71 -11.59
N ILE A 648 -9.97 -17.67 -11.55
CA ILE A 648 -10.71 -18.01 -10.34
C ILE A 648 -9.98 -19.17 -9.68
N TRP A 649 -9.38 -18.89 -8.53
CA TRP A 649 -8.70 -19.88 -7.70
C TRP A 649 -9.70 -20.58 -6.79
N GLN A 650 -9.68 -21.91 -6.79
CA GLN A 650 -10.58 -22.78 -6.02
C GLN A 650 -9.74 -23.82 -5.26
N ARG A 651 -10.25 -24.41 -4.17
CA ARG A 651 -9.53 -25.44 -3.41
C ARG A 651 -9.39 -26.76 -4.17
#